data_AF-A0AAU2EX17-F1
#
_entry.id   AF-A0AAU2EX17-F1
#
_cell.length_a   1.000
_cell.length_b   1.000
_cell.length_c   1.000
_cell.angle_alpha   90.00
_cell.angle_beta   90.00
_cell.angle_gamma   90.00
#
_symmetry.space_group_name_H-M   'P 1'
#
loop_
_entity.id
_entity.type
_entity.pdbx_description
1 polymer ?
#
loop_
_entity_poly.entity_id
_entity_poly.type
_entity_poly.pdbx_seq_one_letter_code
_entity_poly.pdbx_strand_id
1 'polypeptide(L)'
;MRRYGLAGELRRRIAEGDMELTAKAALSAIRATDGYWEEAWEAVLGELTRLGPAERRRLVDVLVEGFHERGQDPDRRTDSLTLVSALSWDFPDDPLTAERFAELAELGRVNHYYWYGARLDLLAKAEITRGRALAPAVVAFFRRSALTGYEPHPAPEGTDRPVLNVGEEWAERAMADATGPDWEALLAHLTTATASRPTATWDKRARTLADTLGEDHVRVTALRWLTLVGRPRTFPLECGPHDPDINSALDPYNANALRGLAWLLSLLPPRPDTARALGALVETSLKRIAGLGARNPKVANAGVVALSRIDGDEALAQLARLSTRMTHKNTAKLLDTALRTRATALGLSREEIEELAVPAYGLTEVGRSTHHLGEVTAELTTKGTRTHLTWKNAAGKPTRTVPASVRRDHADDLKDLKAAAKDIDKMLTAQSERLDRQFLARRTWSYETWRERYLDHPLVGTLARRLLWTVDGTPTGFAEGDLRTLTDTPVTTGTEVTLWHPVDRDPAEVMAWRDWLEHHEITQPFKQAHRELYLLTDAERTTSTYSNRFAAHVVRQHQFNSLAAIRGWRHKLRLCFDDDAPPAIRELPEWGLRAEFWIAGDGEEYDVDTTESGTYLRLRTDQVRFYPLGAPADPLPLTSIPPLVLSEVLRDIDLFVGVSSIGNDPTWQDGGPDGRFREYWTSYGFGDLTQSAQTRRTLLERLIPRLAIADRCTLEGRFLHVRGERHTYRIHLGSGNILMSPGDRYLCIVPKTNPEPHQHGYLPFEGDRMLAVILSKAMLLADDARITDQAILSQL
;
A
#
# COMPACT_ATOMS: atom_id res chain seq x y z
N MET A 1 -9.67 -49.76 -5.00
CA MET A 1 -9.43 -51.23 -5.00
C MET A 1 -7.96 -51.62 -4.77
N ARG A 2 -6.94 -51.06 -5.45
CA ARG A 2 -5.52 -51.40 -5.19
C ARG A 2 -5.03 -51.10 -3.76
N ARG A 3 -5.48 -49.99 -3.15
CA ARG A 3 -5.06 -49.55 -1.80
C ARG A 3 -5.44 -50.51 -0.66
N TYR A 4 -6.68 -51.00 -0.63
CA TYR A 4 -7.12 -52.00 0.37
C TYR A 4 -6.43 -53.37 0.20
N GLY A 5 -6.00 -53.70 -1.02
CA GLY A 5 -5.21 -54.92 -1.29
C GLY A 5 -3.80 -54.89 -0.69
N LEU A 6 -3.19 -53.71 -0.57
CA LEU A 6 -1.84 -53.55 -0.02
C LEU A 6 -1.80 -53.75 1.50
N ALA A 7 -2.79 -53.26 2.24
CA ALA A 7 -2.93 -53.53 3.67
C ALA A 7 -3.19 -55.03 3.94
N GLY A 8 -4.00 -55.68 3.09
CA GLY A 8 -4.23 -57.13 3.15
C GLY A 8 -3.00 -57.97 2.81
N GLU A 9 -2.18 -57.53 1.86
CA GLU A 9 -0.88 -58.15 1.55
C GLU A 9 0.08 -58.03 2.73
N LEU A 10 0.19 -56.83 3.33
CA LEU A 10 1.08 -56.60 4.46
C LEU A 10 0.69 -57.44 5.69
N ARG A 11 -0.60 -57.54 6.01
CA ARG A 11 -1.12 -58.46 7.05
C ARG A 11 -0.69 -59.91 6.83
N ARG A 12 -0.71 -60.35 5.56
CA ARG A 12 -0.28 -61.70 5.20
C ARG A 12 1.22 -61.87 5.42
N ARG A 13 2.05 -60.90 5.01
CA ARG A 13 3.50 -60.93 5.21
C ARG A 13 3.90 -60.90 6.68
N ILE A 14 3.20 -60.11 7.49
CA ILE A 14 3.36 -60.10 8.95
C ILE A 14 3.05 -61.49 9.52
N ALA A 15 1.97 -62.13 9.09
CA ALA A 15 1.59 -63.48 9.55
C ALA A 15 2.55 -64.58 9.06
N GLU A 16 3.19 -64.41 7.90
CA GLU A 16 4.23 -65.30 7.36
C GLU A 16 5.57 -65.19 8.10
N GLY A 17 5.78 -64.13 8.89
CA GLY A 17 6.99 -63.91 9.68
C GLY A 17 8.22 -63.44 8.87
N ASP A 18 8.06 -63.18 7.57
CA ASP A 18 9.13 -62.71 6.69
C ASP A 18 9.27 -61.18 6.78
N MET A 19 10.28 -60.74 7.53
CA MET A 19 10.54 -59.31 7.76
C MET A 19 11.07 -58.58 6.52
N GLU A 20 11.74 -59.29 5.61
CA GLU A 20 12.27 -58.70 4.38
C GLU A 20 11.14 -58.37 3.39
N LEU A 21 10.21 -59.32 3.21
CA LEU A 21 9.01 -59.10 2.42
C LEU A 21 8.06 -58.10 3.08
N THR A 22 7.97 -58.09 4.42
CA THR A 22 7.19 -57.10 5.17
C THR A 22 7.73 -55.68 4.96
N ALA A 23 9.05 -55.48 5.06
CA ALA A 23 9.69 -54.18 4.79
C ALA A 23 9.48 -53.73 3.34
N LYS A 24 9.65 -54.64 2.36
CA LYS A 24 9.41 -54.35 0.94
C LYS A 24 7.95 -53.98 0.66
N ALA A 25 7.00 -54.71 1.25
CA ALA A 25 5.58 -54.44 1.11
C ALA A 25 5.20 -53.09 1.73
N ALA A 26 5.71 -52.76 2.92
CA ALA A 26 5.49 -51.46 3.56
C ALA A 26 6.00 -50.31 2.68
N LEU A 27 7.27 -50.32 2.26
CA LEU A 27 7.83 -49.28 1.40
C LEU A 27 7.17 -49.22 0.01
N SER A 28 6.72 -50.36 -0.53
CA SER A 28 5.97 -50.37 -1.80
C SER A 28 4.59 -49.73 -1.65
N ALA A 29 3.96 -49.88 -0.50
CA ALA A 29 2.65 -49.30 -0.25
C ALA A 29 2.73 -47.79 -0.03
N ILE A 30 3.83 -47.26 0.56
CA ILE A 30 4.03 -45.81 0.74
C ILE A 30 4.25 -45.15 -0.63
N ARG A 31 5.02 -45.81 -1.49
CA ARG A 31 5.22 -45.35 -2.89
C ARG A 31 3.96 -45.39 -3.73
N ALA A 32 3.09 -46.39 -3.51
CA ALA A 32 1.81 -46.47 -4.24
C ALA A 32 0.84 -45.34 -3.87
N THR A 33 1.16 -44.57 -2.84
CA THR A 33 0.43 -43.38 -2.40
C THR A 33 1.29 -42.12 -2.48
N ASP A 34 2.37 -42.11 -3.27
CA ASP A 34 3.26 -40.96 -3.45
C ASP A 34 3.75 -40.33 -2.12
N GLY A 35 4.01 -41.16 -1.10
CA GLY A 35 4.43 -40.68 0.22
C GLY A 35 3.30 -40.23 1.14
N TYR A 36 2.03 -40.31 0.72
CA TYR A 36 0.87 -39.94 1.54
C TYR A 36 0.32 -41.14 2.33
N TRP A 37 0.32 -41.03 3.65
CA TRP A 37 -0.20 -42.01 4.62
C TRP A 37 -1.68 -41.70 4.94
N GLU A 38 -2.60 -42.13 4.08
CA GLU A 38 -4.08 -41.98 4.27
C GLU A 38 -4.65 -42.89 5.38
N GLU A 39 -5.97 -42.87 5.67
CA GLU A 39 -6.62 -43.68 6.73
C GLU A 39 -6.29 -45.19 6.70
N ALA A 40 -6.08 -45.76 5.51
CA ALA A 40 -5.68 -47.16 5.36
C ALA A 40 -4.29 -47.47 5.96
N TRP A 41 -3.43 -46.45 6.09
CA TRP A 41 -2.07 -46.53 6.63
C TRP A 41 -2.01 -46.41 8.16
N GLU A 42 -2.98 -45.77 8.83
CA GLU A 42 -3.06 -45.79 10.30
C GLU A 42 -3.28 -47.21 10.83
N ALA A 43 -4.12 -47.98 10.14
CA ALA A 43 -4.33 -49.40 10.44
C ALA A 43 -3.05 -50.22 10.27
N VAL A 44 -2.26 -49.90 9.23
CA VAL A 44 -0.97 -50.56 8.94
C VAL A 44 0.10 -50.21 9.98
N LEU A 45 0.30 -48.93 10.29
CA LEU A 45 1.21 -48.51 11.38
C LEU A 45 0.78 -49.12 12.71
N GLY A 46 -0.52 -49.17 12.98
CA GLY A 46 -1.08 -49.82 14.17
C GLY A 46 -0.75 -51.32 14.24
N GLU A 47 -0.63 -52.02 13.11
CA GLU A 47 -0.24 -53.43 13.08
C GLU A 47 1.27 -53.62 13.23
N LEU A 48 2.07 -52.82 12.53
CA LEU A 48 3.53 -52.87 12.63
C LEU A 48 4.02 -52.48 14.03
N THR A 49 3.36 -51.53 14.69
CA THR A 49 3.69 -51.12 16.07
C THR A 49 3.25 -52.14 17.13
N ARG A 50 2.30 -53.03 16.81
CA ARG A 50 1.85 -54.14 17.67
C ARG A 50 2.72 -55.40 17.57
N LEU A 51 3.66 -55.47 16.64
CA LEU A 51 4.63 -56.56 16.56
C LEU A 51 5.39 -56.72 17.88
N GLY A 52 5.78 -57.96 18.21
CA GLY A 52 6.58 -58.20 19.40
C GLY A 52 7.94 -57.48 19.32
N PRO A 53 8.57 -57.12 20.45
CA PRO A 53 9.82 -56.34 20.44
C PRO A 53 10.94 -56.94 19.57
N ALA A 54 11.05 -58.27 19.53
CA ALA A 54 12.05 -58.97 18.71
C ALA A 54 11.73 -58.94 17.20
N GLU A 55 10.45 -59.00 16.82
CA GLU A 55 10.01 -58.94 15.43
C GLU A 55 10.16 -57.53 14.88
N ARG A 56 9.75 -56.54 15.68
CA ARG A 56 9.92 -55.12 15.37
C ARG A 56 11.40 -54.76 15.21
N ARG A 57 12.28 -55.33 16.05
CA ARG A 57 13.74 -55.17 15.92
C ARG A 57 14.22 -55.69 14.56
N ARG A 58 13.91 -56.94 14.21
CA ARG A 58 14.31 -57.52 12.92
C ARG A 58 13.79 -56.71 11.73
N LEU A 59 12.55 -56.23 11.79
CA LEU A 59 11.98 -55.38 10.75
C LEU A 59 12.74 -54.05 10.61
N VAL A 60 13.08 -53.42 11.72
CA VAL A 60 13.88 -52.18 11.73
C VAL A 60 15.27 -52.42 11.18
N ASP A 61 15.95 -53.50 11.55
CA ASP A 61 17.30 -53.82 11.05
C ASP A 61 17.31 -53.95 9.51
N VAL A 62 16.31 -54.62 8.94
CA VAL A 62 16.10 -54.74 7.48
C VAL A 62 15.85 -53.37 6.83
N LEU A 63 15.06 -52.50 7.47
CA LEU A 63 14.78 -51.15 6.95
C LEU A 63 16.03 -50.27 6.97
N VAL A 64 16.86 -50.38 8.02
CA VAL A 64 18.13 -49.63 8.16
C VAL A 64 19.15 -50.10 7.12
N GLU A 65 19.30 -51.41 6.94
CA GLU A 65 20.16 -51.97 5.88
C GLU A 65 19.71 -51.47 4.50
N GLY A 66 18.41 -51.61 4.20
CA GLY A 66 17.83 -51.14 2.95
C GLY A 66 17.94 -49.61 2.73
N PHE A 67 18.01 -48.81 3.80
CA PHE A 67 18.21 -47.37 3.75
C PHE A 67 19.64 -46.97 3.33
N HIS A 68 20.65 -47.77 3.69
CA HIS A 68 22.04 -47.54 3.29
C HIS A 68 22.37 -48.12 1.91
N GLU A 69 21.73 -49.22 1.51
CA GLU A 69 21.99 -49.90 0.22
C GLU A 69 21.34 -49.22 -0.99
N ARG A 70 20.18 -48.57 -0.81
CA ARG A 70 19.44 -47.92 -1.89
C ARG A 70 19.93 -46.48 -2.01
N GLY A 71 20.54 -46.15 -3.15
CA GLY A 71 21.16 -44.84 -3.44
C GLY A 71 20.24 -43.61 -3.34
N GLN A 72 20.80 -42.44 -3.69
CA GLN A 72 20.39 -41.04 -3.44
C GLN A 72 18.98 -40.57 -3.91
N ASP A 73 17.96 -41.41 -3.91
CA ASP A 73 16.57 -40.98 -4.16
C ASP A 73 16.01 -40.34 -2.86
N PRO A 74 15.82 -39.01 -2.80
CA PRO A 74 15.49 -38.30 -1.56
C PRO A 74 14.14 -38.74 -0.95
N ASP A 75 13.10 -38.89 -1.77
CA ASP A 75 11.75 -39.24 -1.32
C ASP A 75 11.74 -40.64 -0.65
N ARG A 76 12.53 -41.58 -1.20
CA ARG A 76 12.65 -42.94 -0.64
C ARG A 76 13.36 -42.97 0.70
N ARG A 77 14.24 -41.99 0.97
CA ARG A 77 14.95 -41.89 2.25
C ARG A 77 14.03 -41.35 3.34
N THR A 78 13.24 -40.33 3.06
CA THR A 78 12.30 -39.74 4.02
C THR A 78 11.22 -40.73 4.47
N ASP A 79 10.67 -41.53 3.54
CA ASP A 79 9.68 -42.58 3.85
C ASP A 79 10.25 -43.67 4.78
N SER A 80 11.45 -44.15 4.45
CA SER A 80 12.13 -45.19 5.23
C SER A 80 12.50 -44.68 6.63
N LEU A 81 12.98 -43.44 6.71
CA LEU A 81 13.35 -42.78 7.95
C LEU A 81 12.12 -42.56 8.86
N THR A 82 10.98 -42.18 8.27
CA THR A 82 9.70 -42.02 8.98
C THR A 82 9.21 -43.35 9.54
N LEU A 83 9.26 -44.43 8.75
CA LEU A 83 8.85 -45.76 9.20
C LEU A 83 9.78 -46.32 10.30
N VAL A 84 11.10 -46.17 10.15
CA VAL A 84 12.07 -46.57 11.20
C VAL A 84 11.81 -45.79 12.49
N SER A 85 11.59 -44.49 12.41
CA SER A 85 11.31 -43.64 13.57
C SER A 85 10.00 -44.03 14.27
N ALA A 86 8.98 -44.43 13.51
CA ALA A 86 7.71 -44.90 14.04
C ALA A 86 7.83 -46.25 14.79
N LEU A 87 8.76 -47.12 14.38
CA LEU A 87 8.92 -48.48 14.91
C LEU A 87 10.02 -48.61 15.98
N SER A 88 10.94 -47.66 16.06
CA SER A 88 12.12 -47.74 16.94
C SER A 88 12.15 -46.69 18.05
N TRP A 89 11.05 -45.99 18.29
CA TRP A 89 10.96 -44.87 19.25
C TRP A 89 11.39 -45.24 20.68
N ASP A 90 11.27 -46.51 21.08
CA ASP A 90 11.61 -47.05 22.40
C ASP A 90 12.91 -47.89 22.42
N PHE A 91 13.62 -47.99 21.29
CA PHE A 91 14.85 -48.79 21.19
C PHE A 91 16.05 -48.09 21.89
N PRO A 92 16.94 -48.81 22.61
CA PRO A 92 18.05 -48.17 23.30
C PRO A 92 19.10 -47.50 22.39
N ASP A 93 19.33 -48.06 21.21
CA ASP A 93 20.38 -47.73 20.24
C ASP A 93 19.98 -46.69 19.18
N ASP A 94 18.68 -46.34 19.12
CA ASP A 94 18.13 -45.23 18.32
C ASP A 94 18.65 -45.16 16.86
N PRO A 95 18.23 -46.11 16.01
CA PRO A 95 18.73 -46.20 14.64
C PRO A 95 18.41 -44.96 13.81
N LEU A 96 19.32 -44.61 12.90
CA LEU A 96 19.25 -43.47 11.97
C LEU A 96 19.08 -42.10 12.64
N THR A 97 19.58 -41.94 13.88
CA THR A 97 19.48 -40.67 14.61
C THR A 97 20.12 -39.50 13.87
N ALA A 98 21.32 -39.68 13.31
CA ALA A 98 22.03 -38.61 12.61
C ALA A 98 21.27 -38.14 11.36
N GLU A 99 20.71 -39.09 10.62
CA GLU A 99 19.91 -38.84 9.42
C GLU A 99 18.58 -38.20 9.75
N ARG A 100 17.94 -38.60 10.86
CA ARG A 100 16.74 -37.93 11.37
C ARG A 100 17.00 -36.49 11.76
N PHE A 101 18.12 -36.20 12.41
CA PHE A 101 18.51 -34.82 12.70
C PHE A 101 18.77 -34.00 11.44
N ALA A 102 19.44 -34.58 10.45
CA ALA A 102 19.69 -33.92 9.17
C ALA A 102 18.36 -33.60 8.45
N GLU A 103 17.44 -34.56 8.38
CA GLU A 103 16.13 -34.38 7.76
C GLU A 103 15.32 -33.29 8.48
N LEU A 104 15.24 -33.36 9.82
CA LEU A 104 14.57 -32.32 10.61
C LEU A 104 15.20 -30.94 10.38
N ALA A 105 16.53 -30.85 10.28
CA ALA A 105 17.22 -29.58 10.04
C ALA A 105 16.87 -28.99 8.65
N GLU A 106 16.77 -29.82 7.61
CA GLU A 106 16.31 -29.39 6.29
C GLU A 106 14.84 -28.92 6.33
N LEU A 107 13.96 -29.64 7.04
CA LEU A 107 12.57 -29.20 7.27
C LEU A 107 12.48 -27.81 7.93
N GLY A 108 13.45 -27.46 8.78
CA GLY A 108 13.52 -26.12 9.38
C GLY A 108 13.72 -24.98 8.36
N ARG A 109 14.24 -25.27 7.16
CA ARG A 109 14.58 -24.29 6.11
C ARG A 109 13.55 -24.19 5.00
N VAL A 110 12.68 -25.17 4.82
CA VAL A 110 11.65 -25.14 3.78
C VAL A 110 10.44 -24.27 4.15
N ASN A 111 9.88 -23.61 3.13
CA ASN A 111 8.63 -22.86 3.23
C ASN A 111 7.40 -23.76 3.18
N HIS A 112 7.42 -24.80 2.33
CA HIS A 112 6.25 -25.64 2.06
C HIS A 112 5.68 -26.19 3.37
N TYR A 113 4.38 -25.97 3.60
CA TYR A 113 3.68 -26.64 4.68
C TYR A 113 3.72 -28.14 4.40
N TYR A 114 4.08 -28.95 5.39
CA TYR A 114 3.99 -30.39 5.18
C TYR A 114 2.52 -30.81 5.12
N TRP A 115 2.19 -31.63 4.13
CA TRP A 115 0.94 -32.37 4.14
C TRP A 115 1.00 -33.40 5.26
N TYR A 116 0.01 -33.44 6.15
CA TYR A 116 -0.04 -34.41 7.25
C TYR A 116 0.10 -35.86 6.77
N GLY A 117 -0.36 -36.13 5.56
CA GLY A 117 -0.14 -37.41 4.88
C GLY A 117 1.33 -37.84 4.87
N ALA A 118 2.33 -36.95 4.81
CA ALA A 118 3.75 -37.35 4.81
C ALA A 118 4.28 -37.83 6.18
N ARG A 119 3.52 -37.67 7.26
CA ARG A 119 3.83 -38.14 8.63
C ARG A 119 5.19 -37.71 9.21
N LEU A 120 5.72 -36.57 8.75
CA LEU A 120 6.97 -35.98 9.26
C LEU A 120 6.89 -35.62 10.75
N ASP A 121 5.69 -35.50 11.32
CA ASP A 121 5.46 -35.36 12.76
C ASP A 121 6.05 -36.53 13.58
N LEU A 122 6.15 -37.72 12.99
CA LEU A 122 6.72 -38.90 13.66
C LEU A 122 8.24 -38.77 13.88
N LEU A 123 8.94 -38.05 13.01
CA LEU A 123 10.36 -37.75 13.20
C LEU A 123 10.55 -36.86 14.44
N ALA A 124 9.72 -35.82 14.57
CA ALA A 124 9.72 -34.94 15.73
C ALA A 124 9.29 -35.67 17.02
N LYS A 125 8.25 -36.52 16.94
CA LYS A 125 7.75 -37.30 18.07
C LYS A 125 8.81 -38.26 18.61
N ALA A 126 9.61 -38.88 17.75
CA ALA A 126 10.69 -39.77 18.17
C ALA A 126 11.75 -39.04 19.02
N GLU A 127 12.10 -37.81 18.63
CA GLU A 127 13.04 -36.97 19.39
C GLU A 127 12.46 -36.53 20.74
N ILE A 128 11.22 -36.02 20.73
CA ILE A 128 10.53 -35.52 21.92
C ILE A 128 10.31 -36.64 22.95
N THR A 129 9.90 -37.83 22.50
CA THR A 129 9.65 -38.98 23.39
C THR A 129 10.92 -39.44 24.11
N ARG A 130 12.09 -39.17 23.52
CA ARG A 130 13.41 -39.44 24.11
C ARG A 130 13.95 -38.28 24.96
N GLY A 131 13.16 -37.23 25.17
CA GLY A 131 13.53 -36.05 25.94
C GLY A 131 14.51 -35.12 25.22
N ARG A 132 14.67 -35.25 23.89
CA ARG A 132 15.54 -34.38 23.10
C ARG A 132 14.75 -33.19 22.55
N ALA A 133 15.31 -31.99 22.70
CA ALA A 133 14.70 -30.78 22.19
C ALA A 133 14.89 -30.67 20.67
N LEU A 134 13.84 -30.27 19.96
CA LEU A 134 13.92 -29.95 18.54
C LEU A 134 14.67 -28.62 18.35
N ALA A 135 15.39 -28.50 17.24
CA ALA A 135 16.00 -27.22 16.88
C ALA A 135 14.91 -26.14 16.66
N PRO A 136 15.14 -24.87 17.05
CA PRO A 136 14.13 -23.80 16.94
C PRO A 136 13.49 -23.64 15.56
N ALA A 137 14.26 -23.80 14.49
CA ALA A 137 13.75 -23.70 13.12
C ALA A 137 12.76 -24.82 12.77
N VAL A 138 12.96 -26.01 13.35
CA VAL A 138 12.08 -27.18 13.19
C VAL A 138 10.77 -26.98 13.93
N VAL A 139 10.83 -26.46 15.16
CA VAL A 139 9.64 -26.04 15.91
C VAL A 139 8.84 -25.01 15.12
N ALA A 140 9.52 -24.03 14.52
CA ALA A 140 8.90 -23.03 13.69
C ALA A 140 8.21 -23.63 12.45
N PHE A 141 8.84 -24.58 11.78
CA PHE A 141 8.27 -25.30 10.64
C PHE A 141 6.94 -26.00 10.99
N PHE A 142 6.90 -26.78 12.07
CA PHE A 142 5.68 -27.47 12.49
C PHE A 142 4.55 -26.50 12.86
N ARG A 143 4.86 -25.43 13.60
CA ARG A 143 3.88 -24.40 13.98
C ARG A 143 3.36 -23.61 12.78
N ARG A 144 4.21 -23.29 11.80
CA ARG A 144 3.78 -22.65 10.55
C ARG A 144 2.82 -23.56 9.79
N SER A 145 3.23 -24.82 9.58
CA SER A 145 2.44 -25.82 8.85
C SER A 145 1.05 -26.02 9.47
N ALA A 146 0.97 -26.06 10.80
CA ALA A 146 -0.30 -26.16 11.53
C ALA A 146 -1.27 -24.97 11.29
N LEU A 147 -0.75 -23.81 10.88
CA LEU A 147 -1.53 -22.59 10.66
C LEU A 147 -1.83 -22.31 9.18
N THR A 148 -1.02 -22.85 8.26
CA THR A 148 -1.12 -22.59 6.82
C THR A 148 -1.54 -23.78 5.99
N GLY A 149 -1.56 -24.99 6.58
CA GLY A 149 -2.02 -26.20 5.91
C GLY A 149 -3.48 -26.08 5.45
N TYR A 150 -3.79 -26.75 4.34
CA TYR A 150 -5.15 -26.79 3.78
C TYR A 150 -6.15 -27.44 4.75
N GLU A 151 -5.68 -28.42 5.53
CA GLU A 151 -6.41 -29.05 6.62
C GLU A 151 -5.75 -28.70 7.97
N PRO A 152 -6.55 -28.46 9.03
CA PRO A 152 -6.03 -28.11 10.34
C PRO A 152 -5.40 -29.34 11.02
N HIS A 153 -4.08 -29.34 11.17
CA HIS A 153 -3.35 -30.32 11.96
C HIS A 153 -2.59 -29.64 13.10
N PRO A 154 -2.65 -30.17 14.34
CA PRO A 154 -1.89 -29.60 15.44
C PRO A 154 -0.40 -29.82 15.22
N ALA A 155 0.42 -28.85 15.66
CA ALA A 155 1.85 -29.07 15.80
C ALA A 155 2.10 -30.19 16.84
N PRO A 156 3.20 -30.96 16.72
CA PRO A 156 3.53 -32.01 17.69
C PRO A 156 3.57 -31.49 19.13
N GLU A 157 3.11 -32.30 20.09
CA GLU A 157 3.27 -32.00 21.52
C GLU A 157 4.76 -31.84 21.85
N GLY A 158 5.12 -30.92 22.75
CA GLY A 158 6.54 -30.59 23.04
C GLY A 158 7.16 -29.55 22.11
N THR A 159 6.34 -28.90 21.27
CA THR A 159 6.73 -27.73 20.46
C THR A 159 6.33 -26.42 21.13
N ASP A 160 6.33 -26.32 22.46
CA ASP A 160 6.01 -25.12 23.24
C ASP A 160 7.20 -24.16 23.40
N ARG A 161 8.43 -24.67 23.24
CA ARG A 161 9.67 -23.89 23.26
C ARG A 161 10.41 -23.96 21.91
N PRO A 162 11.04 -22.85 21.47
CA PRO A 162 11.00 -21.52 22.08
C PRO A 162 9.60 -20.85 21.98
N VAL A 163 9.36 -19.82 22.80
CA VAL A 163 8.02 -19.19 22.92
C VAL A 163 7.56 -18.55 21.60
N LEU A 164 8.49 -18.00 20.82
CA LEU A 164 8.24 -17.48 19.46
C LEU A 164 9.02 -18.31 18.44
N ASN A 165 8.59 -18.27 17.19
CA ASN A 165 9.35 -18.86 16.09
C ASN A 165 10.58 -18.00 15.77
N VAL A 166 11.71 -18.66 15.49
CA VAL A 166 12.92 -18.03 14.92
C VAL A 166 12.74 -17.72 13.43
N GLY A 167 13.63 -16.90 12.87
CA GLY A 167 13.56 -16.47 11.47
C GLY A 167 13.12 -15.02 11.30
N GLU A 168 12.70 -14.35 12.37
CA GLU A 168 12.36 -12.93 12.39
C GLU A 168 13.16 -12.19 13.47
N GLU A 169 13.89 -11.14 13.09
CA GLU A 169 14.79 -10.41 14.00
C GLU A 169 14.04 -9.87 15.23
N TRP A 170 12.79 -9.44 15.06
CA TRP A 170 11.97 -8.93 16.16
C TRP A 170 11.65 -10.01 17.20
N ALA A 171 11.36 -11.24 16.75
CA ALA A 171 10.98 -12.35 17.61
C ALA A 171 12.20 -12.88 18.37
N GLU A 172 13.34 -12.99 17.69
CA GLU A 172 14.61 -13.37 18.29
C GLU A 172 15.07 -12.34 19.32
N ARG A 173 14.98 -11.04 19.00
CA ARG A 173 15.24 -9.97 19.96
C ARG A 173 14.28 -10.02 21.14
N ALA A 174 12.99 -10.29 20.91
CA ALA A 174 12.01 -10.41 21.99
C ALA A 174 12.33 -11.57 22.93
N MET A 175 12.68 -12.74 22.40
CA MET A 175 13.11 -13.88 23.21
C MET A 175 14.43 -13.63 23.95
N ALA A 176 15.36 -12.90 23.36
CA ALA A 176 16.64 -12.54 24.00
C ALA A 176 16.46 -11.49 25.13
N ASP A 177 15.57 -10.51 24.94
CA ASP A 177 15.29 -9.48 25.94
C ASP A 177 14.39 -10.02 27.08
N ALA A 178 13.53 -11.00 26.79
CA ALA A 178 12.59 -11.63 27.73
C ALA A 178 13.28 -12.58 28.72
N THR A 179 14.16 -12.03 29.54
CA THR A 179 14.88 -12.77 30.59
C THR A 179 14.02 -12.92 31.85
N GLY A 180 13.75 -14.16 32.26
CA GLY A 180 13.01 -14.47 33.48
C GLY A 180 11.54 -14.88 33.27
N PRO A 181 10.92 -15.49 34.30
CA PRO A 181 9.62 -16.16 34.18
C PRO A 181 8.46 -15.22 33.83
N ASP A 182 8.50 -13.97 34.29
CA ASP A 182 7.42 -13.00 34.03
C ASP A 182 7.40 -12.52 32.58
N TRP A 183 8.57 -12.28 31.99
CA TRP A 183 8.71 -11.92 30.58
C TRP A 183 8.37 -13.10 29.66
N GLU A 184 8.77 -14.32 30.02
CA GLU A 184 8.35 -15.53 29.31
C GLU A 184 6.84 -15.72 29.37
N ALA A 185 6.22 -15.51 30.54
CA ALA A 185 4.78 -15.57 30.71
C ALA A 185 4.05 -14.49 29.90
N LEU A 186 4.62 -13.28 29.81
CA LEU A 186 4.10 -12.22 28.93
C LEU A 186 4.15 -12.66 27.48
N LEU A 187 5.31 -13.07 26.95
CA LEU A 187 5.43 -13.51 25.56
C LEU A 187 4.49 -14.67 25.23
N ALA A 188 4.39 -15.67 26.12
CA ALA A 188 3.47 -16.78 25.96
C ALA A 188 2.02 -16.31 25.88
N HIS A 189 1.61 -15.37 26.74
CA HIS A 189 0.28 -14.76 26.70
C HIS A 189 0.00 -13.99 25.39
N LEU A 190 1.02 -13.36 24.79
CA LEU A 190 0.85 -12.69 23.50
C LEU A 190 0.51 -13.68 22.38
N THR A 191 1.09 -14.89 22.40
CA THR A 191 0.82 -15.91 21.36
C THR A 191 -0.64 -16.37 21.33
N THR A 192 -1.39 -16.20 22.43
CA THR A 192 -2.79 -16.62 22.53
C THR A 192 -3.77 -15.64 21.87
N ALA A 193 -3.27 -14.55 21.27
CA ALA A 193 -4.07 -13.55 20.56
C ALA A 193 -4.55 -14.07 19.18
N THR A 194 -5.38 -15.12 19.19
CA THR A 194 -5.88 -15.81 17.98
C THR A 194 -7.21 -15.27 17.46
N ALA A 195 -8.11 -14.81 18.35
CA ALA A 195 -9.41 -14.20 18.01
C ALA A 195 -9.26 -12.83 17.32
N SER A 196 -10.27 -12.28 16.66
CA SER A 196 -10.17 -10.99 15.93
C SER A 196 -9.99 -9.76 16.84
N ARG A 197 -10.40 -9.84 18.11
CA ARG A 197 -10.30 -8.81 19.16
C ARG A 197 -9.94 -9.47 20.51
N PRO A 198 -9.35 -8.74 21.47
CA PRO A 198 -9.09 -9.28 22.81
C PRO A 198 -10.39 -9.49 23.59
N THR A 199 -10.40 -10.49 24.47
CA THR A 199 -11.47 -10.71 25.44
C THR A 199 -11.13 -10.02 26.77
N ALA A 200 -12.14 -9.75 27.61
CA ALA A 200 -11.91 -9.18 28.94
C ALA A 200 -10.96 -10.03 29.79
N THR A 201 -11.05 -11.36 29.70
CA THR A 201 -10.15 -12.30 30.37
C THR A 201 -8.71 -12.17 29.86
N TRP A 202 -8.54 -12.02 28.54
CA TRP A 202 -7.22 -11.81 27.93
C TRP A 202 -6.60 -10.50 28.42
N ASP A 203 -7.37 -9.40 28.41
CA ASP A 203 -6.92 -8.09 28.88
C ASP A 203 -6.53 -8.11 30.35
N LYS A 204 -7.35 -8.73 31.21
CA LYS A 204 -7.06 -8.83 32.66
C LYS A 204 -5.72 -9.49 32.92
N ARG A 205 -5.42 -10.59 32.22
CA ARG A 205 -4.15 -11.30 32.33
C ARG A 205 -2.98 -10.46 31.80
N ALA A 206 -3.17 -9.81 30.65
CA ALA A 206 -2.15 -8.93 30.06
C ALA A 206 -1.78 -7.76 30.98
N ARG A 207 -2.77 -7.10 31.60
CA ARG A 207 -2.55 -6.03 32.60
C ARG A 207 -1.75 -6.53 33.79
N THR A 208 -2.16 -7.65 34.39
CA THR A 208 -1.47 -8.24 35.54
C THR A 208 0.02 -8.51 35.24
N LEU A 209 0.32 -9.03 34.06
CA LEU A 209 1.70 -9.30 33.63
C LEU A 209 2.48 -7.99 33.39
N ALA A 210 1.84 -6.98 32.78
CA ALA A 210 2.46 -5.67 32.57
C ALA A 210 2.76 -4.93 33.88
N ASP A 211 1.83 -4.98 34.83
CA ASP A 211 1.98 -4.36 36.16
C ASP A 211 3.16 -4.97 36.92
N THR A 212 3.32 -6.30 36.82
CA THR A 212 4.43 -7.04 37.46
C THR A 212 5.79 -6.63 36.89
N LEU A 213 5.86 -6.39 35.57
CA LEU A 213 7.08 -6.03 34.85
C LEU A 213 7.37 -4.52 34.85
N GLY A 214 6.40 -3.69 35.24
CA GLY A 214 6.43 -2.24 35.13
C GLY A 214 6.00 -1.76 33.74
N GLU A 215 4.90 -1.02 33.66
CA GLU A 215 4.27 -0.59 32.40
C GLU A 215 5.21 0.17 31.44
N ASP A 216 6.05 1.07 31.98
CA ASP A 216 7.01 1.83 31.17
C ASP A 216 8.15 0.95 30.65
N HIS A 217 8.64 0.01 31.45
CA HIS A 217 9.65 -0.95 31.02
C HIS A 217 9.11 -1.85 29.91
N VAL A 218 7.87 -2.33 30.07
CA VAL A 218 7.15 -3.09 29.05
C VAL A 218 7.02 -2.29 27.76
N ARG A 219 6.58 -1.03 27.85
CA ARG A 219 6.40 -0.16 26.69
C ARG A 219 7.71 0.06 25.93
N VAL A 220 8.76 0.52 26.60
CA VAL A 220 10.04 0.84 25.95
C VAL A 220 10.58 -0.40 25.23
N THR A 221 10.47 -1.56 25.85
CA THR A 221 10.93 -2.83 25.30
C THR A 221 10.07 -3.26 24.10
N ALA A 222 8.75 -3.25 24.23
CA ALA A 222 7.81 -3.57 23.15
C ALA A 222 7.98 -2.66 21.93
N LEU A 223 8.14 -1.36 22.14
CA LEU A 223 8.34 -0.39 21.06
C LEU A 223 9.63 -0.66 20.29
N ARG A 224 10.72 -1.06 20.96
CA ARG A 224 11.96 -1.48 20.31
C ARG A 224 11.74 -2.69 19.40
N TRP A 225 11.00 -3.71 19.85
CA TRP A 225 10.67 -4.88 19.03
C TRP A 225 9.87 -4.50 17.78
N LEU A 226 8.87 -3.62 17.91
CA LEU A 226 8.08 -3.15 16.77
C LEU A 226 8.91 -2.49 15.66
N THR A 227 10.05 -1.85 15.99
CA THR A 227 10.94 -1.26 14.98
C THR A 227 11.67 -2.28 14.11
N LEU A 228 11.69 -3.54 14.52
CA LEU A 228 12.35 -4.65 13.81
C LEU A 228 11.36 -5.43 12.92
N VAL A 229 10.06 -5.19 13.07
CA VAL A 229 9.01 -5.91 12.32
C VAL A 229 9.13 -5.63 10.82
N GLY A 230 9.08 -6.70 10.02
CA GLY A 230 9.07 -6.60 8.56
C GLY A 230 10.43 -6.34 7.91
N ARG A 231 11.53 -6.44 8.68
CA ARG A 231 12.89 -6.59 8.17
C ARG A 231 13.07 -7.97 7.50
N PRO A 232 14.12 -8.15 6.66
CA PRO A 232 14.43 -9.46 6.09
C PRO A 232 14.58 -10.53 7.17
N ARG A 233 14.21 -11.77 6.82
CA ARG A 233 14.40 -12.91 7.71
C ARG A 233 15.87 -13.11 8.09
N THR A 234 16.10 -13.63 9.29
CA THR A 234 17.46 -13.91 9.80
C THR A 234 18.12 -15.11 9.12
N PHE A 235 17.31 -16.00 8.54
CA PHE A 235 17.72 -17.00 7.57
C PHE A 235 16.64 -17.15 6.48
N PRO A 236 17.02 -17.36 5.22
CA PRO A 236 16.06 -17.54 4.14
C PRO A 236 15.33 -18.88 4.28
N LEU A 237 14.06 -18.86 3.92
CA LEU A 237 13.26 -20.04 3.64
C LEU A 237 13.36 -20.40 2.16
N GLU A 238 13.45 -21.69 1.85
CA GLU A 238 13.40 -22.19 0.48
C GLU A 238 11.99 -22.06 -0.08
N CYS A 239 11.87 -21.44 -1.26
CA CYS A 239 10.60 -21.20 -1.95
C CYS A 239 10.58 -21.97 -3.28
N GLY A 240 9.44 -22.59 -3.59
CA GLY A 240 9.21 -23.16 -4.91
C GLY A 240 9.12 -22.09 -6.01
N PRO A 241 9.23 -22.45 -7.30
CA PRO A 241 9.23 -21.50 -8.43
C PRO A 241 7.98 -20.62 -8.52
N HIS A 242 6.84 -21.09 -7.98
CA HIS A 242 5.55 -20.40 -8.00
C HIS A 242 5.09 -19.94 -6.62
N ASP A 243 5.92 -20.09 -5.59
CA ASP A 243 5.57 -19.65 -4.25
C ASP A 243 5.59 -18.12 -4.14
N PRO A 244 4.69 -17.52 -3.33
CA PRO A 244 4.82 -16.13 -2.97
C PRO A 244 6.12 -15.87 -2.22
N ASP A 245 6.61 -14.62 -2.23
CA ASP A 245 7.82 -14.22 -1.48
C ASP A 245 7.56 -14.26 0.04
N ILE A 246 7.68 -15.47 0.62
CA ILE A 246 7.49 -15.70 2.06
C ILE A 246 8.60 -15.06 2.90
N ASN A 247 9.78 -14.84 2.30
CA ASN A 247 10.91 -14.24 2.97
C ASN A 247 10.66 -12.75 3.28
N SER A 248 9.71 -12.13 2.59
CA SER A 248 9.19 -10.80 2.89
C SER A 248 7.93 -10.81 3.79
N ALA A 249 7.33 -11.96 4.03
CA ALA A 249 6.11 -12.15 4.82
C ALA A 249 6.39 -12.31 6.32
N LEU A 250 5.37 -12.09 7.16
CA LEU A 250 5.47 -12.38 8.60
C LEU A 250 5.19 -13.86 8.87
N ASP A 251 5.91 -14.45 9.82
CA ASP A 251 5.65 -15.81 10.27
C ASP A 251 4.23 -15.90 10.89
N PRO A 252 3.35 -16.81 10.42
CA PRO A 252 1.96 -16.90 10.87
C PRO A 252 1.76 -17.11 12.37
N TYR A 253 2.67 -17.83 13.03
CA TYR A 253 2.60 -18.08 14.47
C TYR A 253 2.97 -16.82 15.24
N ASN A 254 4.09 -16.23 14.87
CA ASN A 254 4.60 -14.95 15.40
C ASN A 254 3.63 -13.78 15.16
N ALA A 255 2.86 -13.82 14.06
CA ALA A 255 1.81 -12.85 13.80
C ALA A 255 0.74 -12.84 14.90
N ASN A 256 0.46 -13.94 15.60
CA ASN A 256 -0.41 -13.90 16.78
C ASN A 256 0.21 -13.07 17.90
N ALA A 257 1.49 -13.29 18.21
CA ALA A 257 2.19 -12.54 19.23
C ALA A 257 2.28 -11.03 18.92
N LEU A 258 2.45 -10.63 17.66
CA LEU A 258 2.38 -9.20 17.27
C LEU A 258 1.01 -8.58 17.52
N ARG A 259 -0.08 -9.33 17.37
CA ARG A 259 -1.43 -8.84 17.71
C ARG A 259 -1.57 -8.67 19.20
N GLY A 260 -1.11 -9.66 19.96
CA GLY A 260 -1.03 -9.58 21.41
C GLY A 260 -0.25 -8.35 21.84
N LEU A 261 0.91 -8.09 21.22
CA LEU A 261 1.76 -6.94 21.51
C LEU A 261 1.04 -5.61 21.22
N ALA A 262 0.34 -5.52 20.07
CA ALA A 262 -0.46 -4.35 19.75
C ALA A 262 -1.58 -4.11 20.78
N TRP A 263 -2.29 -5.17 21.19
CA TRP A 263 -3.33 -5.06 22.21
C TRP A 263 -2.79 -4.72 23.59
N LEU A 264 -1.66 -5.30 23.98
CA LEU A 264 -0.96 -4.99 25.22
C LEU A 264 -0.64 -3.50 25.31
N LEU A 265 -0.06 -2.94 24.25
CA LEU A 265 0.29 -1.51 24.18
C LEU A 265 -0.92 -0.59 24.34
N SER A 266 -2.12 -1.01 23.91
CA SER A 266 -3.35 -0.25 24.11
C SER A 266 -3.91 -0.30 25.54
N LEU A 267 -3.37 -1.17 26.40
CA LEU A 267 -3.77 -1.26 27.82
C LEU A 267 -2.94 -0.35 28.72
N LEU A 268 -1.74 0.04 28.28
CA LEU A 268 -0.81 0.89 29.02
C LEU A 268 -1.23 2.36 28.93
N PRO A 269 -0.74 3.25 29.82
CA PRO A 269 -1.03 4.69 29.78
C PRO A 269 -0.82 5.30 28.39
N PRO A 270 -1.69 6.20 27.89
CA PRO A 270 -1.54 6.79 26.56
C PRO A 270 -0.24 7.58 26.41
N ARG A 271 0.50 7.33 25.32
CA ARG A 271 1.70 8.10 24.94
C ARG A 271 1.79 8.27 23.42
N PRO A 272 2.30 9.41 22.92
CA PRO A 272 2.38 9.65 21.47
C PRO A 272 3.25 8.65 20.70
N ASP A 273 4.35 8.20 21.31
CA ASP A 273 5.26 7.19 20.76
C ASP A 273 4.54 5.86 20.45
N THR A 274 3.61 5.47 21.31
CA THR A 274 2.85 4.22 21.24
C THR A 274 1.86 4.26 20.09
N ALA A 275 1.10 5.35 19.97
CA ALA A 275 0.20 5.56 18.84
C ALA A 275 0.98 5.57 17.50
N ARG A 276 2.11 6.28 17.44
CA ARG A 276 2.96 6.32 16.24
C ARG A 276 3.50 4.94 15.85
N ALA A 277 3.96 4.15 16.82
CA ALA A 277 4.46 2.81 16.58
C ALA A 277 3.37 1.84 16.10
N LEU A 278 2.16 1.92 16.67
CA LEU A 278 1.01 1.15 16.19
C LEU A 278 0.63 1.55 14.76
N GLY A 279 0.63 2.85 14.45
CA GLY A 279 0.42 3.33 13.08
C GLY A 279 1.47 2.79 12.09
N ALA A 280 2.74 2.79 12.48
CA ALA A 280 3.83 2.22 11.67
C ALA A 280 3.69 0.70 11.51
N LEU A 281 3.22 -0.02 12.53
CA LEU A 281 2.93 -1.46 12.47
C LEU A 281 1.81 -1.75 11.44
N VAL A 282 0.76 -0.93 11.41
CA VAL A 282 -0.31 -1.03 10.40
C VAL A 282 0.25 -0.86 8.98
N GLU A 283 1.01 0.22 8.75
CA GLU A 283 1.64 0.47 7.43
C GLU A 283 2.58 -0.69 7.02
N THR A 284 3.42 -1.14 7.95
CA THR A 284 4.39 -2.23 7.74
C THR A 284 3.70 -3.55 7.40
N SER A 285 2.55 -3.82 8.03
CA SER A 285 1.76 -5.03 7.84
C SER A 285 0.89 -4.99 6.58
N LEU A 286 0.65 -3.81 6.00
CA LEU A 286 -0.08 -3.65 4.73
C LEU A 286 0.84 -3.43 3.52
N LYS A 287 2.16 -3.42 3.71
CA LYS A 287 3.12 -3.37 2.60
C LYS A 287 2.83 -4.53 1.63
N ARG A 288 2.72 -4.22 0.33
CA ARG A 288 2.46 -5.21 -0.72
C ARG A 288 3.70 -6.06 -0.98
N ILE A 289 3.51 -7.36 -1.07
CA ILE A 289 4.47 -8.40 -1.42
C ILE A 289 4.02 -9.04 -2.73
N ALA A 290 4.96 -9.29 -3.64
CA ALA A 290 4.69 -9.96 -4.90
C ALA A 290 4.15 -11.38 -4.66
N GLY A 291 3.12 -11.78 -5.41
CA GLY A 291 2.46 -13.08 -5.25
C GLY A 291 1.55 -13.24 -4.02
N LEU A 292 1.74 -12.46 -2.94
CA LEU A 292 0.99 -12.62 -1.68
C LEU A 292 -0.08 -11.54 -1.43
N GLY A 293 0.13 -10.31 -1.91
CA GLY A 293 -0.71 -9.18 -1.54
C GLY A 293 -0.20 -8.46 -0.29
N ALA A 294 -1.06 -8.13 0.67
CA ALA A 294 -0.64 -7.42 1.89
C ALA A 294 0.14 -8.37 2.82
N ARG A 295 1.26 -7.88 3.39
CA ARG A 295 2.18 -8.66 4.22
C ARG A 295 1.50 -9.47 5.34
N ASN A 296 0.63 -8.85 6.13
CA ASN A 296 -0.18 -9.53 7.13
C ASN A 296 -1.39 -8.67 7.56
N PRO A 297 -2.56 -8.82 6.91
CA PRO A 297 -3.77 -8.06 7.26
C PRO A 297 -4.23 -8.24 8.71
N LYS A 298 -3.95 -9.41 9.30
CA LYS A 298 -4.40 -9.77 10.64
C LYS A 298 -3.66 -8.96 11.72
N VAL A 299 -2.37 -8.69 11.54
CA VAL A 299 -1.58 -7.78 12.40
C VAL A 299 -1.99 -6.33 12.16
N ALA A 300 -2.20 -5.92 10.90
CA ALA A 300 -2.68 -4.57 10.58
C ALA A 300 -4.01 -4.25 11.29
N ASN A 301 -4.98 -5.17 11.23
CA ASN A 301 -6.27 -5.00 11.89
C ASN A 301 -6.14 -4.92 13.42
N ALA A 302 -5.20 -5.67 14.01
CA ALA A 302 -4.93 -5.57 15.45
C ALA A 302 -4.34 -4.21 15.85
N GLY A 303 -3.47 -3.62 15.01
CA GLY A 303 -2.97 -2.26 15.21
C GLY A 303 -4.07 -1.21 15.18
N VAL A 304 -5.04 -1.32 14.26
CA VAL A 304 -6.22 -0.43 14.22
C VAL A 304 -7.10 -0.60 15.45
N VAL A 305 -7.35 -1.84 15.87
CA VAL A 305 -8.11 -2.12 17.10
C VAL A 305 -7.40 -1.54 18.33
N ALA A 306 -6.08 -1.69 18.42
CA ALA A 306 -5.28 -1.12 19.50
C ALA A 306 -5.37 0.42 19.53
N LEU A 307 -5.20 1.08 18.38
CA LEU A 307 -5.35 2.54 18.27
C LEU A 307 -6.75 3.01 18.68
N SER A 308 -7.81 2.28 18.30
CA SER A 308 -9.20 2.63 18.68
C SER A 308 -9.51 2.52 20.18
N ARG A 309 -8.63 1.86 20.95
CA ARG A 309 -8.76 1.67 22.40
C ARG A 309 -7.92 2.66 23.21
N ILE A 310 -7.00 3.39 22.56
CA ILE A 310 -6.17 4.40 23.22
C ILE A 310 -6.94 5.71 23.24
N ASP A 311 -7.19 6.24 24.43
CA ASP A 311 -7.71 7.59 24.58
C ASP A 311 -6.58 8.62 24.36
N GLY A 312 -6.82 9.58 23.45
CA GLY A 312 -5.92 10.71 23.22
C GLY A 312 -5.85 11.15 21.76
N ASP A 313 -5.48 12.41 21.55
CA ASP A 313 -5.51 13.05 20.23
C ASP A 313 -4.52 12.41 19.24
N GLU A 314 -3.37 11.91 19.72
CA GLU A 314 -2.41 11.25 18.84
C GLU A 314 -2.97 9.93 18.28
N ALA A 315 -3.69 9.12 19.08
CA ALA A 315 -4.29 7.89 18.58
C ALA A 315 -5.37 8.18 17.52
N LEU A 316 -6.16 9.24 17.75
CA LEU A 316 -7.14 9.73 16.80
C LEU A 316 -6.48 10.22 15.49
N ALA A 317 -5.40 10.99 15.62
CA ALA A 317 -4.60 11.46 14.50
C ALA A 317 -4.02 10.32 13.67
N GLN A 318 -3.55 9.25 14.32
CA GLN A 318 -3.07 8.05 13.64
C GLN A 318 -4.18 7.33 12.87
N LEU A 319 -5.37 7.18 13.47
CA LEU A 319 -6.53 6.58 12.81
C LEU A 319 -6.98 7.41 11.59
N ALA A 320 -7.03 8.74 11.69
CA ALA A 320 -7.37 9.63 10.57
C ALA A 320 -6.29 9.64 9.47
N ARG A 321 -5.01 9.64 9.87
CA ARG A 321 -3.90 9.50 8.92
C ARG A 321 -3.95 8.17 8.15
N LEU A 322 -4.29 7.08 8.82
CA LEU A 322 -4.42 5.78 8.20
C LEU A 322 -5.66 5.70 7.31
N SER A 323 -6.80 6.27 7.70
CA SER A 323 -8.03 6.24 6.90
C SER A 323 -7.88 6.94 5.55
N THR A 324 -7.07 8.00 5.49
CA THR A 324 -6.83 8.74 4.25
C THR A 324 -5.95 8.00 3.24
N ARG A 325 -5.13 7.02 3.67
CA ARG A 325 -4.13 6.36 2.81
C ARG A 325 -4.38 4.89 2.52
N MET A 326 -5.05 4.19 3.44
CA MET A 326 -5.12 2.73 3.37
C MET A 326 -6.27 2.28 2.46
N THR A 327 -5.93 1.51 1.42
CA THR A 327 -6.90 0.98 0.45
C THR A 327 -7.30 -0.48 0.72
N HIS A 328 -6.65 -1.16 1.66
CA HIS A 328 -6.98 -2.55 1.99
C HIS A 328 -8.38 -2.64 2.62
N LYS A 329 -9.33 -3.24 1.89
CA LYS A 329 -10.78 -3.23 2.16
C LYS A 329 -11.17 -3.45 3.63
N ASN A 330 -10.69 -4.53 4.24
CA ASN A 330 -11.08 -4.88 5.61
C ASN A 330 -10.48 -3.91 6.65
N THR A 331 -9.26 -3.46 6.43
CA THR A 331 -8.59 -2.51 7.34
C THR A 331 -9.19 -1.11 7.20
N ALA A 332 -9.50 -0.69 5.98
CA ALA A 332 -10.22 0.56 5.70
C ALA A 332 -11.60 0.57 6.38
N LYS A 333 -12.34 -0.54 6.34
CA LYS A 333 -13.63 -0.66 7.07
C LYS A 333 -13.47 -0.55 8.58
N LEU A 334 -12.41 -1.13 9.15
CA LEU A 334 -12.12 -1.01 10.58
C LEU A 334 -11.73 0.41 10.98
N LEU A 335 -10.93 1.11 10.15
CA LEU A 335 -10.61 2.53 10.32
C LEU A 335 -11.85 3.41 10.21
N ASP A 336 -12.74 3.10 9.26
CA ASP A 336 -14.03 3.77 9.10
C ASP A 336 -14.87 3.64 10.37
N THR A 337 -15.02 2.41 10.84
CA THR A 337 -15.76 2.09 12.07
C THR A 337 -15.15 2.81 13.29
N ALA A 338 -13.83 2.78 13.43
CA ALA A 338 -13.13 3.38 14.57
C ALA A 338 -13.36 4.90 14.68
N LEU A 339 -13.18 5.68 13.61
CA LEU A 339 -13.46 7.13 13.73
C LEU A 339 -14.96 7.41 13.81
N ARG A 340 -15.86 6.61 13.19
CA ARG A 340 -17.31 6.81 13.37
C ARG A 340 -17.71 6.62 14.83
N THR A 341 -17.22 5.58 15.49
CA THR A 341 -17.46 5.37 16.93
C THR A 341 -16.94 6.55 17.75
N ARG A 342 -15.75 7.09 17.43
CA ARG A 342 -15.23 8.28 18.12
C ARG A 342 -16.05 9.54 17.82
N ALA A 343 -16.51 9.69 16.58
CA ALA A 343 -17.37 10.79 16.15
C ALA A 343 -18.68 10.79 16.94
N THR A 344 -19.36 9.65 17.00
CA THR A 344 -20.59 9.48 17.80
C THR A 344 -20.36 9.78 19.29
N ALA A 345 -19.25 9.31 19.86
CA ALA A 345 -18.93 9.56 21.28
C ALA A 345 -18.68 11.04 21.59
N LEU A 346 -18.21 11.82 20.60
CA LEU A 346 -17.96 13.26 20.74
C LEU A 346 -19.11 14.13 20.20
N GLY A 347 -20.18 13.53 19.69
CA GLY A 347 -21.29 14.26 19.06
C GLY A 347 -20.92 14.96 17.74
N LEU A 348 -19.88 14.46 17.06
CA LEU A 348 -19.34 15.02 15.82
C LEU A 348 -19.65 14.10 14.63
N SER A 349 -19.59 14.64 13.41
CA SER A 349 -19.57 13.85 12.18
C SER A 349 -18.22 13.17 11.95
N ARG A 350 -18.21 12.15 11.09
CA ARG A 350 -17.00 11.41 10.71
C ARG A 350 -15.92 12.33 10.19
N GLU A 351 -16.30 13.29 9.36
CA GLU A 351 -15.36 14.17 8.71
C GLU A 351 -14.91 15.31 9.62
N GLU A 352 -15.74 15.77 10.58
CA GLU A 352 -15.29 16.70 11.63
C GLU A 352 -14.21 16.07 12.51
N ILE A 353 -14.31 14.76 12.78
CA ILE A 353 -13.22 14.04 13.44
C ILE A 353 -11.95 14.05 12.58
N GLU A 354 -12.06 13.83 11.27
CA GLU A 354 -10.89 13.88 10.39
C GLU A 354 -10.27 15.29 10.29
N GLU A 355 -11.05 16.35 10.50
CA GLU A 355 -10.57 17.72 10.61
C GLU A 355 -9.84 17.97 11.94
N LEU A 356 -10.43 17.57 13.06
CA LEU A 356 -9.86 17.77 14.40
C LEU A 356 -8.65 16.86 14.67
N ALA A 357 -8.59 15.71 14.02
CA ALA A 357 -7.53 14.73 14.19
C ALA A 357 -6.22 15.12 13.50
N VAL A 358 -6.13 16.29 12.84
CA VAL A 358 -4.88 16.69 12.18
C VAL A 358 -3.90 17.21 13.23
N PRO A 359 -2.74 16.56 13.45
CA PRO A 359 -1.80 17.02 14.46
C PRO A 359 -0.98 18.19 13.92
N ALA A 360 -0.59 19.11 14.80
CA ALA A 360 0.28 20.24 14.46
C ALA A 360 1.75 19.82 14.23
N TYR A 361 2.16 18.60 14.62
CA TYR A 361 3.55 18.11 14.55
C TYR A 361 4.60 19.05 15.17
N GLY A 362 4.20 19.77 16.23
CA GLY A 362 5.07 20.74 16.90
C GLY A 362 5.25 22.07 16.14
N LEU A 363 4.51 22.30 15.06
CA LEU A 363 4.39 23.62 14.44
C LEU A 363 3.72 24.60 15.43
N THR A 364 4.38 25.73 15.68
CA THR A 364 3.90 26.78 16.60
C THR A 364 3.18 27.89 15.87
N GLU A 365 3.44 28.02 14.57
CA GLU A 365 2.80 28.96 13.66
C GLU A 365 2.40 28.21 12.38
N VAL A 366 1.62 28.86 11.51
CA VAL A 366 1.23 28.27 10.22
C VAL A 366 2.47 28.00 9.37
N GLY A 367 2.79 26.72 9.25
CA GLY A 367 3.92 26.22 8.48
C GLY A 367 5.30 26.44 9.10
N ARG A 368 5.40 26.83 10.38
CA ARG A 368 6.69 27.11 11.01
C ARG A 368 6.80 26.62 12.46
N SER A 369 7.99 26.17 12.85
CA SER A 369 8.42 26.05 14.25
C SER A 369 9.92 26.33 14.41
N THR A 370 10.30 26.74 15.61
CA THR A 370 11.68 27.01 16.01
C THR A 370 12.02 26.16 17.24
N HIS A 371 13.15 25.46 17.20
CA HIS A 371 13.61 24.55 18.26
C HIS A 371 15.03 24.90 18.67
N HIS A 372 15.27 25.10 19.96
CA HIS A 372 16.58 25.41 20.51
C HIS A 372 17.28 24.15 21.02
N LEU A 373 18.45 23.84 20.47
CA LEU A 373 19.27 22.66 20.77
C LEU A 373 20.65 23.13 21.22
N GLY A 374 20.74 23.52 22.50
CA GLY A 374 21.85 24.29 23.03
C GLY A 374 21.95 25.66 22.35
N GLU A 375 23.15 26.01 21.87
CA GLU A 375 23.41 27.26 21.13
C GLU A 375 22.97 27.21 19.65
N VAL A 376 22.39 26.09 19.19
CA VAL A 376 21.95 25.92 17.80
C VAL A 376 20.44 26.03 17.73
N THR A 377 19.94 26.75 16.74
CA THR A 377 18.50 26.86 16.48
C THR A 377 18.14 26.08 15.23
N ALA A 378 17.23 25.12 15.33
CA ALA A 378 16.62 24.44 14.21
C ALA A 378 15.31 25.15 13.83
N GLU A 379 15.14 25.44 12.55
CA GLU A 379 13.94 26.09 12.02
C GLU A 379 13.30 25.19 10.97
N LEU A 380 12.07 24.77 11.25
CA LEU A 380 11.27 23.92 10.37
C LEU A 380 10.25 24.80 9.67
N THR A 381 10.29 24.83 8.33
CA THR A 381 9.41 25.67 7.50
C THR A 381 8.77 24.86 6.38
N THR A 382 7.48 25.05 6.14
CA THR A 382 6.77 24.39 5.04
C THR A 382 6.66 25.31 3.84
N LYS A 383 6.99 24.81 2.65
CA LYS A 383 6.76 25.46 1.36
C LYS A 383 6.06 24.49 0.43
N GLY A 384 4.89 24.85 -0.06
CA GLY A 384 4.03 23.92 -0.79
C GLY A 384 3.66 22.72 0.09
N THR A 385 3.84 21.52 -0.44
CA THR A 385 3.67 20.25 0.28
C THR A 385 4.97 19.71 0.89
N ARG A 386 6.03 20.51 0.95
CA ARG A 386 7.37 20.10 1.44
C ARG A 386 7.83 20.89 2.66
N THR A 387 8.54 20.19 3.52
CA THR A 387 9.08 20.71 4.77
C THR A 387 10.59 20.83 4.68
N HIS A 388 11.11 21.99 5.05
CA HIS A 388 12.53 22.29 5.05
C HIS A 388 13.00 22.47 6.48
N LEU A 389 13.99 21.66 6.87
CA LEU A 389 14.69 21.80 8.14
C LEU A 389 16.00 22.55 7.90
N THR A 390 16.08 23.77 8.44
CA THR A 390 17.25 24.64 8.34
C THR A 390 17.82 24.91 9.72
N TRP A 391 19.08 25.34 9.77
CA TRP A 391 19.84 25.45 11.02
C TRP A 391 20.49 26.82 11.11
N LYS A 392 20.51 27.41 12.30
CA LYS A 392 21.31 28.59 12.64
C LYS A 392 22.32 28.18 13.71
N ASN A 393 23.60 28.48 13.50
CA ASN A 393 24.64 28.19 14.47
C ASN A 393 24.61 29.17 15.66
N ALA A 394 25.52 29.02 16.61
CA ALA A 394 25.66 29.91 17.78
C ALA A 394 25.85 31.40 17.44
N ALA A 395 26.36 31.72 16.24
CA ALA A 395 26.51 33.08 15.75
C ALA A 395 25.27 33.56 14.95
N GLY A 396 24.17 32.80 14.95
CA GLY A 396 22.96 33.08 14.17
C GLY A 396 23.08 32.84 12.66
N LYS A 397 24.22 32.33 12.17
CA LYS A 397 24.47 32.14 10.74
C LYS A 397 23.71 30.90 10.21
N PRO A 398 22.97 31.01 9.10
CA PRO A 398 22.28 29.89 8.47
C PRO A 398 23.26 28.83 7.96
N THR A 399 22.94 27.55 8.17
CA THR A 399 23.67 26.40 7.66
C THR A 399 22.70 25.36 7.11
N ARG A 400 23.05 24.76 5.97
CA ARG A 400 22.22 23.76 5.27
C ARG A 400 22.44 22.35 5.82
N THR A 401 23.58 22.11 6.47
CA THR A 401 23.92 20.83 7.08
C THR A 401 23.68 20.88 8.58
N VAL A 402 23.21 19.78 9.14
CA VAL A 402 23.08 19.63 10.60
C VAL A 402 24.44 19.95 11.26
N PRO A 403 24.50 20.81 12.28
CA PRO A 403 25.74 21.08 13.03
C PRO A 403 26.27 19.85 13.77
N ALA A 404 27.59 19.82 14.00
CA ALA A 404 28.24 18.67 14.65
C ALA A 404 27.86 18.50 16.13
N SER A 405 27.62 19.62 16.85
CA SER A 405 27.13 19.60 18.23
C SER A 405 25.79 18.89 18.35
N VAL A 406 24.83 19.24 17.49
CA VAL A 406 23.50 18.59 17.46
C VAL A 406 23.60 17.08 17.23
N ARG A 407 24.51 16.62 16.35
CA ARG A 407 24.71 15.19 16.11
C ARG A 407 25.27 14.43 17.30
N ARG A 408 26.07 15.08 18.16
CA ARG A 408 26.66 14.44 19.35
C ARG A 408 25.74 14.53 20.56
N ASP A 409 25.16 15.70 20.77
CA ASP A 409 24.57 16.09 22.05
C ASP A 409 23.03 16.04 22.01
N HIS A 410 22.42 16.08 20.83
CA HIS A 410 20.97 16.14 20.60
C HIS A 410 20.51 15.18 19.49
N ALA A 411 21.09 13.98 19.45
CA ALA A 411 20.84 13.00 18.38
C ALA A 411 19.37 12.54 18.33
N ASP A 412 18.72 12.41 19.48
CA ASP A 412 17.32 12.01 19.58
C ASP A 412 16.37 13.14 19.14
N ASP A 413 16.60 14.38 19.57
CA ASP A 413 15.83 15.55 19.10
C ASP A 413 15.94 15.72 17.58
N LEU A 414 17.15 15.53 17.03
CA LEU A 414 17.38 15.56 15.59
C LEU A 414 16.58 14.47 14.86
N LYS A 415 16.50 13.26 15.44
CA LYS A 415 15.74 12.15 14.88
C LYS A 415 14.25 12.46 14.88
N ASP A 416 13.74 13.04 15.97
CA ASP A 416 12.34 13.43 16.10
C ASP A 416 11.96 14.57 15.15
N LEU A 417 12.80 15.60 15.00
CA LEU A 417 12.58 16.68 14.03
C LEU A 417 12.55 16.17 12.58
N LYS A 418 13.45 15.23 12.22
CA LYS A 418 13.43 14.61 10.89
C LYS A 418 12.20 13.74 10.67
N ALA A 419 11.75 13.03 11.70
CA ALA A 419 10.51 12.24 11.65
C ALA A 419 9.29 13.15 11.48
N ALA A 420 9.20 14.23 12.27
CA ALA A 420 8.15 15.24 12.17
C ALA A 420 8.10 15.86 10.78
N ALA A 421 9.24 16.29 10.22
CA ALA A 421 9.29 16.84 8.86
C ALA A 421 8.74 15.86 7.79
N LYS A 422 9.09 14.57 7.90
CA LYS A 422 8.58 13.53 6.99
C LYS A 422 7.08 13.29 7.18
N ASP A 423 6.58 13.32 8.41
CA ASP A 423 5.17 13.14 8.70
C ASP A 423 4.33 14.35 8.24
N ILE A 424 4.85 15.57 8.37
CA ILE A 424 4.28 16.80 7.82
C ILE A 424 4.14 16.69 6.30
N ASP A 425 5.20 16.37 5.54
CA ASP A 425 5.15 16.20 4.08
C ASP A 425 4.04 15.24 3.65
N LYS A 426 4.01 14.06 4.30
CA LYS A 426 3.02 13.04 4.01
C LYS A 426 1.60 13.52 4.36
N MET A 427 1.43 14.27 5.46
CA MET A 427 0.13 14.75 5.90
C MET A 427 -0.38 15.90 5.01
N LEU A 428 0.47 16.84 4.60
CA LEU A 428 0.10 17.92 3.67
C LEU A 428 -0.39 17.36 2.33
N THR A 429 0.27 16.31 1.83
CA THR A 429 -0.20 15.61 0.62
C THR A 429 -1.61 15.05 0.81
N ALA A 430 -1.85 14.33 1.92
CA ALA A 430 -3.16 13.75 2.21
C ALA A 430 -4.25 14.81 2.47
N GLN A 431 -3.91 15.93 3.11
CA GLN A 431 -4.85 17.03 3.36
C GLN A 431 -5.17 17.81 2.08
N SER A 432 -4.20 17.97 1.17
CA SER A 432 -4.44 18.55 -0.16
C SER A 432 -5.44 17.71 -0.95
N GLU A 433 -5.23 16.38 -1.01
CA GLU A 433 -6.17 15.43 -1.64
C GLU A 433 -7.53 15.38 -0.94
N ARG A 434 -7.57 15.54 0.39
CA ARG A 434 -8.83 15.62 1.14
C ARG A 434 -9.61 16.88 0.76
N LEU A 435 -8.95 18.04 0.75
CA LEU A 435 -9.55 19.33 0.37
C LEU A 435 -10.06 19.32 -1.09
N ASP A 436 -9.30 18.77 -2.04
CA ASP A 436 -9.75 18.61 -3.44
C ASP A 436 -11.03 17.76 -3.54
N ARG A 437 -11.22 16.77 -2.66
CA ARG A 437 -12.43 15.94 -2.64
C ARG A 437 -13.65 16.61 -2.01
N GLN A 438 -13.48 17.75 -1.32
CA GLN A 438 -14.60 18.41 -0.62
C GLN A 438 -15.55 19.17 -1.55
N PHE A 439 -15.20 19.42 -2.82
CA PHE A 439 -16.08 20.11 -3.77
C PHE A 439 -17.43 19.41 -3.95
N LEU A 440 -17.42 18.07 -4.05
CA LEU A 440 -18.65 17.29 -4.14
C LEU A 440 -19.41 17.19 -2.82
N ALA A 441 -18.74 17.39 -1.68
CA ALA A 441 -19.37 17.29 -0.36
C ALA A 441 -20.15 18.55 0.06
N ARG A 442 -19.98 19.69 -0.65
CA ARG A 442 -20.65 20.98 -0.38
C ARG A 442 -20.64 21.37 1.10
N ARG A 443 -19.45 21.29 1.70
CA ARG A 443 -19.24 21.60 3.10
C ARG A 443 -19.45 23.08 3.37
N THR A 444 -20.06 23.31 4.52
CA THR A 444 -20.33 24.62 5.09
C THR A 444 -19.85 24.62 6.52
N TRP A 445 -19.12 25.65 6.92
CA TRP A 445 -18.61 25.83 8.28
C TRP A 445 -19.06 27.16 8.85
N SER A 446 -19.16 27.26 10.18
CA SER A 446 -19.16 28.59 10.81
C SER A 446 -17.80 29.25 10.62
N TYR A 447 -17.79 30.58 10.50
CA TYR A 447 -16.55 31.35 10.29
C TYR A 447 -15.49 31.04 11.36
N GLU A 448 -15.90 30.98 12.63
CA GLU A 448 -15.01 30.66 13.76
C GLU A 448 -14.39 29.27 13.64
N THR A 449 -15.22 28.25 13.40
CA THR A 449 -14.76 26.86 13.28
C THR A 449 -13.81 26.69 12.08
N TRP A 450 -14.15 27.29 10.95
CA TRP A 450 -13.31 27.25 9.76
C TRP A 450 -11.96 27.94 10.00
N ARG A 451 -11.99 29.11 10.65
CA ARG A 451 -10.78 29.86 10.96
C ARG A 451 -9.85 29.06 11.87
N GLU A 452 -10.38 28.47 12.94
CA GLU A 452 -9.61 27.64 13.86
C GLU A 452 -9.04 26.38 13.17
N ARG A 453 -9.89 25.61 12.49
CA ARG A 453 -9.52 24.27 11.96
C ARG A 453 -8.76 24.30 10.65
N TYR A 454 -8.92 25.36 9.86
CA TYR A 454 -8.29 25.50 8.54
C TYR A 454 -7.33 26.67 8.49
N LEU A 455 -7.81 27.91 8.66
CA LEU A 455 -7.00 29.10 8.35
C LEU A 455 -5.82 29.27 9.30
N ASP A 456 -6.05 29.07 10.60
CA ASP A 456 -5.08 29.32 11.68
C ASP A 456 -4.45 28.03 12.21
N HIS A 457 -4.94 26.87 11.76
CA HIS A 457 -4.34 25.58 12.09
C HIS A 457 -2.86 25.53 11.61
N PRO A 458 -1.88 25.20 12.47
CA PRO A 458 -0.45 25.28 12.13
C PRO A 458 -0.05 24.50 10.87
N LEU A 459 -0.62 23.32 10.67
CA LEU A 459 -0.41 22.51 9.47
C LEU A 459 -1.35 22.86 8.31
N VAL A 460 -2.67 22.71 8.49
CA VAL A 460 -3.67 22.87 7.42
C VAL A 460 -3.73 24.31 6.87
N GLY A 461 -3.40 25.32 7.69
CA GLY A 461 -3.32 26.72 7.27
C GLY A 461 -2.36 26.94 6.11
N THR A 462 -1.32 26.11 5.97
CA THR A 462 -0.37 26.16 4.85
C THR A 462 -1.02 25.81 3.50
N LEU A 463 -2.14 25.10 3.51
CA LEU A 463 -2.95 24.78 2.34
C LEU A 463 -4.13 25.76 2.24
N ALA A 464 -4.86 25.96 3.34
CA ALA A 464 -6.08 26.76 3.38
C ALA A 464 -5.84 28.23 2.96
N ARG A 465 -4.72 28.82 3.37
CA ARG A 465 -4.33 30.20 3.00
C ARG A 465 -3.95 30.36 1.52
N ARG A 466 -3.85 29.28 0.76
CA ARG A 466 -3.55 29.30 -0.69
C ARG A 466 -4.76 28.90 -1.54
N LEU A 467 -5.92 28.78 -0.91
CA LEU A 467 -7.20 28.49 -1.55
C LEU A 467 -8.09 29.72 -1.51
N LEU A 468 -9.03 29.77 -2.44
CA LEU A 468 -10.14 30.72 -2.47
C LEU A 468 -11.30 30.16 -1.65
N TRP A 469 -11.93 31.02 -0.85
CA TRP A 469 -13.06 30.69 0.01
C TRP A 469 -14.22 31.65 -0.26
N THR A 470 -15.43 31.25 0.08
CA THR A 470 -16.61 32.13 0.02
C THR A 470 -17.10 32.35 1.44
N VAL A 471 -17.07 33.61 1.91
CA VAL A 471 -17.57 34.03 3.23
C VAL A 471 -18.89 34.77 3.02
N ASP A 472 -20.00 34.25 3.55
CA ASP A 472 -21.35 34.83 3.40
C ASP A 472 -21.69 35.19 1.93
N GLY A 473 -21.34 34.31 0.98
CA GLY A 473 -21.54 34.52 -0.45
C GLY A 473 -20.45 35.33 -1.16
N THR A 474 -19.55 35.98 -0.42
CA THR A 474 -18.44 36.80 -0.95
C THR A 474 -17.17 35.97 -1.17
N PRO A 475 -16.67 35.84 -2.40
CA PRO A 475 -15.39 35.20 -2.69
C PRO A 475 -14.21 35.97 -2.05
N THR A 476 -13.25 35.23 -1.50
CA THR A 476 -12.09 35.75 -0.78
C THR A 476 -10.85 34.91 -1.02
N GLY A 477 -9.68 35.54 -1.00
CA GLY A 477 -8.36 34.89 -0.92
C GLY A 477 -7.59 35.39 0.30
N PHE A 478 -6.55 34.69 0.74
CA PHE A 478 -5.72 35.14 1.87
C PHE A 478 -4.41 35.77 1.36
N ALA A 479 -4.20 37.05 1.67
CA ALA A 479 -3.00 37.78 1.33
C ALA A 479 -2.69 38.85 2.39
N GLU A 480 -1.40 39.14 2.57
CA GLU A 480 -0.93 40.15 3.53
C GLU A 480 -1.44 39.95 4.98
N GLY A 481 -1.69 38.69 5.38
CA GLY A 481 -2.10 38.34 6.74
C GLY A 481 -3.61 38.25 6.98
N ASP A 482 -4.44 38.65 6.01
CA ASP A 482 -5.90 38.66 6.15
C ASP A 482 -6.60 38.00 4.95
N LEU A 483 -7.87 37.63 5.16
CA LEU A 483 -8.77 37.36 4.04
C LEU A 483 -9.13 38.66 3.33
N ARG A 484 -9.19 38.62 2.00
CA ARG A 484 -9.43 39.78 1.14
C ARG A 484 -10.33 39.45 -0.03
N THR A 485 -11.15 40.40 -0.44
CA THR A 485 -11.95 40.33 -1.68
C THR A 485 -11.07 40.53 -2.92
N LEU A 486 -11.66 40.43 -4.13
CA LEU A 486 -10.99 40.76 -5.40
C LEU A 486 -10.37 42.16 -5.44
N THR A 487 -10.93 43.10 -4.68
CA THR A 487 -10.47 44.50 -4.60
C THR A 487 -9.55 44.74 -3.39
N ASP A 488 -8.94 43.67 -2.86
CA ASP A 488 -8.05 43.66 -1.69
C ASP A 488 -8.66 44.24 -0.40
N THR A 489 -9.99 44.26 -0.30
CA THR A 489 -10.69 44.73 0.91
C THR A 489 -10.69 43.63 1.97
N PRO A 490 -10.18 43.88 3.20
CA PRO A 490 -10.12 42.87 4.25
C PRO A 490 -11.51 42.36 4.68
N VAL A 491 -11.60 41.05 4.95
CA VAL A 491 -12.79 40.35 5.44
C VAL A 491 -12.45 39.71 6.80
N THR A 492 -12.82 40.39 7.88
CA THR A 492 -12.44 40.01 9.26
C THR A 492 -13.53 39.27 10.03
N THR A 493 -14.76 39.29 9.52
CA THR A 493 -15.93 38.65 10.14
C THR A 493 -16.77 37.94 9.08
N GLY A 494 -17.50 36.91 9.49
CA GLY A 494 -18.53 36.27 8.69
C GLY A 494 -19.36 35.32 9.54
N THR A 495 -20.40 34.74 8.95
CA THR A 495 -21.20 33.69 9.59
C THR A 495 -20.85 32.32 9.05
N GLU A 496 -20.75 32.22 7.73
CA GLU A 496 -20.67 30.97 7.00
C GLU A 496 -19.52 31.00 6.00
N VAL A 497 -18.78 29.89 5.90
CA VAL A 497 -17.68 29.71 4.95
C VAL A 497 -17.90 28.46 4.12
N THR A 498 -17.66 28.56 2.82
CA THR A 498 -17.63 27.44 1.87
C THR A 498 -16.38 27.51 0.98
N LEU A 499 -15.97 26.38 0.41
CA LEU A 499 -14.86 26.35 -0.54
C LEU A 499 -15.31 26.94 -1.89
N TRP A 500 -14.57 27.91 -2.43
CA TRP A 500 -14.93 28.55 -3.70
C TRP A 500 -14.73 27.58 -4.88
N HIS A 501 -15.69 27.53 -5.80
CA HIS A 501 -15.64 26.70 -7.01
C HIS A 501 -16.02 27.49 -8.27
N PRO A 502 -15.35 27.28 -9.42
CA PRO A 502 -15.59 28.09 -10.61
C PRO A 502 -16.86 27.76 -11.40
N VAL A 503 -17.50 26.59 -11.20
CA VAL A 503 -18.62 26.14 -12.07
C VAL A 503 -19.83 27.06 -12.07
N ASP A 504 -20.10 27.74 -10.95
CA ASP A 504 -21.25 28.61 -10.77
C ASP A 504 -20.85 30.10 -10.81
N ARG A 505 -19.67 30.41 -11.35
CA ARG A 505 -19.09 31.76 -11.39
C ARG A 505 -19.01 32.29 -12.81
N ASP A 506 -19.11 33.61 -12.94
CA ASP A 506 -18.91 34.26 -14.22
C ASP A 506 -17.46 34.06 -14.71
N PRO A 507 -17.22 33.74 -16.00
CA PRO A 507 -15.87 33.55 -16.52
C PRO A 507 -14.93 34.75 -16.28
N ALA A 508 -15.45 35.99 -16.29
CA ALA A 508 -14.65 37.18 -16.00
C ALA A 508 -14.26 37.27 -14.53
N GLU A 509 -15.14 36.86 -13.61
CA GLU A 509 -14.81 36.73 -12.18
C GLU A 509 -13.71 35.68 -11.95
N VAL A 510 -13.83 34.53 -12.61
CA VAL A 510 -12.81 33.46 -12.54
C VAL A 510 -11.47 33.97 -13.05
N MET A 511 -11.46 34.72 -14.15
CA MET A 511 -10.24 35.35 -14.67
C MET A 511 -9.65 36.36 -13.68
N ALA A 512 -10.48 37.24 -13.09
CA ALA A 512 -10.03 38.22 -12.11
C ALA A 512 -9.38 37.55 -10.89
N TRP A 513 -9.94 36.43 -10.41
CA TRP A 513 -9.33 35.65 -9.33
C TRP A 513 -7.99 35.01 -9.72
N ARG A 514 -7.84 34.55 -10.97
CA ARG A 514 -6.54 34.05 -11.47
C ARG A 514 -5.49 35.15 -11.51
N ASP A 515 -5.88 36.35 -11.95
CA ASP A 515 -5.01 37.52 -11.97
C ASP A 515 -4.63 37.94 -10.55
N TRP A 516 -5.58 37.93 -9.62
CA TRP A 516 -5.35 38.22 -8.21
C TRP A 516 -4.36 37.23 -7.57
N LEU A 517 -4.53 35.93 -7.80
CA LEU A 517 -3.60 34.90 -7.32
C LEU A 517 -2.18 35.10 -7.88
N GLU A 518 -2.07 35.46 -9.18
CA GLU A 518 -0.78 35.75 -9.81
C GLU A 518 -0.13 37.02 -9.26
N HIS A 519 -0.91 38.08 -9.01
CA HIS A 519 -0.44 39.33 -8.42
C HIS A 519 0.17 39.12 -7.03
N HIS A 520 -0.47 38.29 -6.21
CA HIS A 520 -0.03 37.94 -4.86
C HIS A 520 0.97 36.76 -4.81
N GLU A 521 1.38 36.22 -5.96
CA GLU A 521 2.26 35.05 -6.10
C GLU A 521 1.80 33.81 -5.30
N ILE A 522 0.48 33.56 -5.27
CA ILE A 522 -0.13 32.46 -4.52
C ILE A 522 -0.24 31.19 -5.37
N THR A 523 0.62 30.21 -5.11
CA THR A 523 0.52 28.87 -5.72
C THR A 523 -0.50 28.00 -5.00
N GLN A 524 -1.61 27.67 -5.67
CA GLN A 524 -2.66 26.81 -5.10
C GLN A 524 -2.20 25.35 -4.93
N PRO A 525 -2.63 24.64 -3.87
CA PRO A 525 -2.21 23.25 -3.62
C PRO A 525 -2.78 22.24 -4.64
N PHE A 526 -3.82 22.63 -5.38
CA PHE A 526 -4.42 21.91 -6.50
C PHE A 526 -5.16 22.91 -7.41
N LYS A 527 -5.61 22.46 -8.58
CA LYS A 527 -6.38 23.29 -9.52
C LYS A 527 -7.75 23.66 -8.93
N GLN A 528 -7.87 24.88 -8.42
CA GLN A 528 -9.13 25.47 -7.97
C GLN A 528 -9.58 26.59 -8.91
N ALA A 529 -8.85 27.70 -9.01
CA ALA A 529 -9.17 28.78 -9.96
C ALA A 529 -8.93 28.35 -11.42
N HIS A 530 -7.96 27.46 -11.62
CA HIS A 530 -7.64 26.84 -12.91
C HIS A 530 -8.28 25.45 -13.07
N ARG A 531 -9.39 25.18 -12.37
CA ARG A 531 -10.07 23.89 -12.46
C ARG A 531 -10.75 23.71 -13.81
N GLU A 532 -10.59 22.53 -14.39
CA GLU A 532 -11.27 22.12 -15.60
C GLU A 532 -12.79 22.06 -15.38
N LEU A 533 -13.55 22.76 -16.24
CA LEU A 533 -15.01 22.74 -16.23
C LEU A 533 -15.56 21.87 -17.36
N TYR A 534 -16.45 20.94 -17.05
CA TYR A 534 -17.15 20.10 -18.03
C TYR A 534 -18.63 20.47 -18.04
N LEU A 535 -18.99 21.40 -18.90
CA LEU A 535 -20.37 21.77 -19.15
C LEU A 535 -21.03 20.79 -20.12
N LEU A 536 -22.36 20.67 -20.03
CA LEU A 536 -23.15 19.82 -20.90
C LEU A 536 -23.12 20.35 -22.34
N THR A 537 -22.71 19.48 -23.27
CA THR A 537 -22.63 19.79 -24.72
C THR A 537 -23.92 19.43 -25.44
N ASP A 538 -24.12 19.95 -26.65
CA ASP A 538 -25.30 19.61 -27.48
C ASP A 538 -25.34 18.14 -27.91
N ALA A 539 -24.17 17.53 -28.10
CA ALA A 539 -24.06 16.10 -28.34
C ALA A 539 -24.62 15.28 -27.16
N GLU A 540 -24.29 15.68 -25.93
CA GLU A 540 -24.79 15.03 -24.70
C GLU A 540 -26.28 15.32 -24.43
N ARG A 541 -26.79 16.47 -24.88
CA ARG A 541 -28.24 16.73 -24.87
C ARG A 541 -28.99 15.79 -25.81
N THR A 542 -28.35 15.38 -26.90
CA THR A 542 -28.92 14.47 -27.91
C THR A 542 -28.88 13.02 -27.44
N THR A 543 -27.76 12.56 -26.86
CA THR A 543 -27.66 11.20 -26.29
C THR A 543 -28.51 11.04 -25.03
N SER A 544 -28.82 12.15 -24.36
CA SER A 544 -29.69 12.27 -23.18
C SER A 544 -29.14 11.56 -21.94
N THR A 545 -29.00 10.24 -21.95
CA THR A 545 -28.74 9.44 -20.73
C THR A 545 -27.28 9.00 -20.55
N TYR A 546 -26.41 9.30 -21.52
CA TYR A 546 -25.00 8.93 -21.46
C TYR A 546 -24.09 9.93 -22.17
N SER A 547 -22.84 10.02 -21.72
CA SER A 547 -21.78 10.78 -22.39
C SER A 547 -20.75 9.84 -23.02
N ASN A 548 -20.42 10.08 -24.29
CA ASN A 548 -19.35 9.40 -25.03
C ASN A 548 -18.02 10.15 -25.01
N ARG A 549 -17.91 11.23 -24.23
CA ARG A 549 -16.74 12.13 -24.23
C ARG A 549 -15.42 11.42 -23.94
N PHE A 550 -15.48 10.29 -23.25
CA PHE A 550 -14.33 9.47 -22.84
C PHE A 550 -14.42 8.03 -23.35
N ALA A 551 -15.23 7.77 -24.37
CA ALA A 551 -15.33 6.46 -25.00
C ALA A 551 -14.14 6.21 -25.95
N ALA A 552 -13.89 4.93 -26.26
CA ALA A 552 -12.89 4.48 -27.23
C ALA A 552 -11.42 4.82 -26.92
N HIS A 553 -11.06 4.96 -25.63
CA HIS A 553 -9.66 5.02 -25.22
C HIS A 553 -9.14 3.66 -24.76
N VAL A 554 -7.86 3.40 -25.00
CA VAL A 554 -7.14 2.21 -24.51
C VAL A 554 -6.27 2.64 -23.33
N VAL A 555 -6.60 2.13 -22.14
CA VAL A 555 -5.96 2.54 -20.88
C VAL A 555 -5.30 1.36 -20.17
N ARG A 556 -4.21 1.62 -19.42
CA ARG A 556 -3.55 0.62 -18.58
C ARG A 556 -4.40 0.29 -17.36
N GLN A 557 -4.81 -0.98 -17.22
CA GLN A 557 -5.76 -1.42 -16.20
C GLN A 557 -5.30 -1.10 -14.77
N HIS A 558 -4.07 -1.47 -14.40
CA HIS A 558 -3.58 -1.28 -13.03
C HIS A 558 -3.44 0.20 -12.64
N GLN A 559 -3.07 1.04 -13.60
CA GLN A 559 -2.96 2.49 -13.40
C GLN A 559 -4.34 3.12 -13.25
N PHE A 560 -5.29 2.76 -14.14
CA PHE A 560 -6.70 3.13 -14.02
C PHE A 560 -7.27 2.77 -12.64
N ASN A 561 -7.13 1.50 -12.22
CA ASN A 561 -7.66 1.00 -10.96
C ASN A 561 -7.08 1.75 -9.74
N SER A 562 -5.79 2.11 -9.80
CA SER A 562 -5.14 2.88 -8.72
C SER A 562 -5.70 4.31 -8.63
N LEU A 563 -5.88 5.00 -9.76
CA LEU A 563 -6.43 6.35 -9.80
C LEU A 563 -7.91 6.38 -9.39
N ALA A 564 -8.70 5.43 -9.90
CA ALA A 564 -10.11 5.26 -9.57
C ALA A 564 -10.29 5.09 -8.05
N ALA A 565 -9.50 4.22 -7.41
CA ALA A 565 -9.55 4.01 -5.97
C ALA A 565 -9.23 5.29 -5.17
N ILE A 566 -8.22 6.07 -5.57
CA ILE A 566 -7.84 7.33 -4.89
C ILE A 566 -8.97 8.38 -4.99
N ARG A 567 -9.65 8.42 -6.15
CA ARG A 567 -10.83 9.27 -6.38
C ARG A 567 -12.12 8.70 -5.79
N GLY A 568 -12.06 7.58 -5.08
CA GLY A 568 -13.17 6.95 -4.40
C GLY A 568 -14.20 6.32 -5.33
N TRP A 569 -13.75 5.89 -6.52
CA TRP A 569 -14.48 5.01 -7.41
C TRP A 569 -14.24 3.55 -7.01
N ARG A 570 -15.32 2.77 -6.94
CA ARG A 570 -15.28 1.33 -6.72
C ARG A 570 -15.13 0.63 -8.07
N HIS A 571 -14.08 -0.15 -8.22
CA HIS A 571 -13.79 -0.93 -9.42
C HIS A 571 -13.15 -2.28 -9.03
N LYS A 572 -13.28 -3.27 -9.92
CA LYS A 572 -12.64 -4.58 -9.82
C LYS A 572 -11.85 -4.81 -11.10
N LEU A 573 -10.61 -5.26 -10.95
CA LEU A 573 -9.78 -5.68 -12.09
C LEU A 573 -10.55 -6.68 -12.95
N ARG A 574 -10.57 -6.44 -14.26
CA ARG A 574 -11.08 -7.32 -15.30
C ARG A 574 -10.15 -8.51 -15.46
N LEU A 575 -10.74 -9.69 -15.36
CA LEU A 575 -10.11 -10.97 -15.63
C LEU A 575 -10.62 -11.52 -16.97
N CYS A 576 -9.82 -12.34 -17.66
CA CYS A 576 -10.17 -12.97 -18.93
C CYS A 576 -11.00 -14.26 -18.79
N PHE A 577 -11.26 -14.71 -17.57
CA PHE A 577 -12.12 -15.86 -17.26
C PHE A 577 -13.51 -15.39 -16.81
N ASP A 578 -14.50 -16.29 -16.77
CA ASP A 578 -15.91 -16.01 -16.41
C ASP A 578 -16.05 -15.21 -15.09
N ASP A 579 -16.02 -13.89 -15.21
CA ASP A 579 -16.09 -12.94 -14.10
C ASP A 579 -17.16 -11.88 -14.40
N ASP A 580 -17.81 -11.40 -13.34
CA ASP A 580 -18.71 -10.26 -13.45
C ASP A 580 -17.89 -9.00 -13.76
N ALA A 581 -18.29 -8.25 -14.79
CA ALA A 581 -17.59 -7.07 -15.27
C ALA A 581 -18.39 -5.77 -15.00
N PRO A 582 -18.75 -5.46 -13.74
CA PRO A 582 -19.55 -4.29 -13.44
C PRO A 582 -18.74 -3.01 -13.73
N PRO A 583 -19.37 -1.91 -14.18
CA PRO A 583 -18.68 -0.67 -14.47
C PRO A 583 -17.91 -0.14 -13.23
N ALA A 584 -17.00 0.81 -13.44
CA ALA A 584 -16.45 1.56 -12.31
C ALA A 584 -17.54 2.48 -11.75
N ILE A 585 -17.77 2.45 -10.43
CA ILE A 585 -18.91 3.12 -9.80
C ILE A 585 -18.43 4.19 -8.82
N ARG A 586 -19.01 5.38 -8.88
CA ARG A 586 -18.87 6.44 -7.87
C ARG A 586 -20.23 6.71 -7.23
N GLU A 587 -20.35 6.40 -5.95
CA GLU A 587 -21.53 6.76 -5.17
C GLU A 587 -21.40 8.20 -4.65
N LEU A 588 -22.49 8.96 -4.75
CA LEU A 588 -22.60 10.38 -4.38
C LEU A 588 -23.85 10.55 -3.49
N PRO A 589 -23.80 10.07 -2.24
CA PRO A 589 -24.98 9.98 -1.38
C PRO A 589 -25.61 11.33 -1.04
N GLU A 590 -24.81 12.38 -0.90
CA GLU A 590 -25.26 13.75 -0.64
C GLU A 590 -26.11 14.31 -1.78
N TRP A 591 -25.98 13.73 -2.97
CA TRP A 591 -26.73 14.10 -4.16
C TRP A 591 -27.81 13.08 -4.52
N GLY A 592 -27.90 11.95 -3.81
CA GLY A 592 -28.78 10.84 -4.16
C GLY A 592 -28.44 10.17 -5.51
N LEU A 593 -27.19 10.27 -5.95
CA LEU A 593 -26.73 9.82 -7.27
C LEU A 593 -25.66 8.72 -7.17
N ARG A 594 -25.53 7.93 -8.23
CA ARG A 594 -24.30 7.20 -8.56
C ARG A 594 -23.90 7.50 -10.01
N ALA A 595 -22.60 7.63 -10.26
CA ALA A 595 -22.04 7.68 -11.60
C ALA A 595 -21.39 6.33 -11.94
N GLU A 596 -21.51 5.93 -13.20
CA GLU A 596 -20.93 4.70 -13.74
C GLU A 596 -20.07 5.02 -14.95
N PHE A 597 -18.83 4.51 -14.95
CA PHE A 597 -17.92 4.58 -16.08
C PHE A 597 -17.71 3.19 -16.65
N TRP A 598 -18.18 2.99 -17.88
CA TRP A 598 -18.21 1.71 -18.55
C TRP A 598 -16.86 1.41 -19.18
N ILE A 599 -16.34 0.21 -18.91
CA ILE A 599 -15.01 -0.25 -19.31
C ILE A 599 -15.02 -1.77 -19.50
N ALA A 600 -14.28 -2.23 -20.50
CA ALA A 600 -14.11 -3.65 -20.86
C ALA A 600 -12.63 -4.04 -20.91
N GLY A 601 -12.33 -5.33 -20.73
CA GLY A 601 -11.00 -5.88 -21.00
C GLY A 601 -10.62 -5.69 -22.47
N ASP A 602 -9.34 -5.44 -22.74
CA ASP A 602 -8.83 -5.31 -24.11
C ASP A 602 -7.89 -6.47 -24.44
N GLY A 603 -8.17 -7.18 -25.53
CA GLY A 603 -7.42 -8.34 -26.00
C GLY A 603 -8.17 -9.66 -25.83
N GLU A 604 -7.69 -10.68 -26.53
CA GLU A 604 -8.26 -12.04 -26.51
C GLU A 604 -7.18 -13.11 -26.21
N GLU A 605 -5.90 -12.70 -26.17
CA GLU A 605 -4.77 -13.62 -26.10
C GLU A 605 -4.19 -13.69 -24.68
N TYR A 606 -4.24 -14.89 -24.10
CA TYR A 606 -3.72 -15.17 -22.77
C TYR A 606 -2.20 -15.00 -22.72
N ASP A 607 -1.68 -14.46 -21.61
CA ASP A 607 -0.27 -14.10 -21.36
C ASP A 607 0.34 -13.01 -22.28
N VAL A 608 -0.39 -12.58 -23.30
CA VAL A 608 -0.02 -11.45 -24.17
C VAL A 608 -0.78 -10.20 -23.77
N ASP A 609 -2.10 -10.31 -23.66
CA ASP A 609 -2.99 -9.22 -23.24
C ASP A 609 -3.38 -9.33 -21.77
N THR A 610 -2.98 -10.40 -21.10
CA THR A 610 -3.20 -10.66 -19.69
C THR A 610 -1.90 -10.94 -18.95
N THR A 611 -1.90 -10.73 -17.64
CA THR A 611 -0.90 -11.33 -16.75
C THR A 611 -1.12 -12.84 -16.66
N GLU A 612 -0.14 -13.58 -16.15
CA GLU A 612 -0.26 -15.00 -15.76
C GLU A 612 -1.45 -15.29 -14.83
N SER A 613 -1.91 -14.30 -14.06
CA SER A 613 -3.12 -14.44 -13.21
C SER A 613 -4.46 -14.26 -13.95
N GLY A 614 -4.43 -14.09 -15.28
CA GLY A 614 -5.61 -13.80 -16.10
C GLY A 614 -6.13 -12.36 -16.02
N THR A 615 -5.43 -11.44 -15.34
CA THR A 615 -5.80 -10.02 -15.29
C THR A 615 -5.43 -9.32 -16.61
N TYR A 616 -6.36 -8.61 -17.25
CA TYR A 616 -6.04 -7.82 -18.45
C TYR A 616 -4.96 -6.75 -18.19
N LEU A 617 -4.05 -6.54 -19.14
CA LEU A 617 -3.05 -5.47 -19.07
C LEU A 617 -3.69 -4.10 -19.40
N ARG A 618 -4.72 -4.10 -20.25
CA ARG A 618 -5.36 -2.90 -20.81
C ARG A 618 -6.89 -3.00 -20.75
N LEU A 619 -7.55 -1.84 -20.80
CA LEU A 619 -9.00 -1.70 -20.85
C LEU A 619 -9.40 -0.80 -22.01
N ARG A 620 -10.58 -1.06 -22.58
CA ARG A 620 -11.30 -0.11 -23.43
C ARG A 620 -12.31 0.67 -22.62
N THR A 621 -12.31 2.00 -22.81
CA THR A 621 -13.29 2.88 -22.18
C THR A 621 -14.53 3.06 -23.05
N ASP A 622 -15.66 3.31 -22.42
CA ASP A 622 -16.95 3.52 -23.06
C ASP A 622 -17.74 4.62 -22.32
N GLN A 623 -19.06 4.47 -22.21
CA GLN A 623 -19.98 5.50 -21.77
C GLN A 623 -19.83 5.90 -20.29
N VAL A 624 -20.17 7.15 -20.01
CA VAL A 624 -20.45 7.65 -18.66
C VAL A 624 -21.95 7.80 -18.47
N ARG A 625 -22.49 7.24 -17.38
CA ARG A 625 -23.93 7.26 -17.06
C ARG A 625 -24.17 7.63 -15.60
N PHE A 626 -25.35 8.17 -15.30
CA PHE A 626 -25.77 8.53 -13.96
C PHE A 626 -27.06 7.81 -13.59
N TYR A 627 -27.21 7.43 -12.32
CA TYR A 627 -28.36 6.70 -11.82
C TYR A 627 -28.76 7.23 -10.43
N PRO A 628 -30.02 7.04 -10.00
CA PRO A 628 -30.39 7.19 -8.59
C PRO A 628 -29.60 6.25 -7.69
N LEU A 629 -29.30 6.69 -6.47
CA LEU A 629 -28.66 5.84 -5.47
C LEU A 629 -29.60 4.69 -5.03
N GLY A 630 -29.06 3.48 -4.84
CA GLY A 630 -29.76 2.38 -4.17
C GLY A 630 -30.76 1.55 -5.00
N ALA A 631 -31.04 1.91 -6.26
CA ALA A 631 -31.95 1.15 -7.12
C ALA A 631 -31.30 0.68 -8.44
N PRO A 632 -31.61 -0.53 -8.95
CA PRO A 632 -31.42 -0.87 -10.36
C PRO A 632 -32.47 -0.09 -11.18
N ALA A 633 -32.16 1.18 -11.42
CA ALA A 633 -32.99 2.11 -12.18
C ALA A 633 -32.37 2.36 -13.56
N ASP A 634 -33.17 2.91 -14.48
CA ASP A 634 -32.69 3.40 -15.77
C ASP A 634 -31.73 4.60 -15.59
N PRO A 635 -30.82 4.84 -16.55
CA PRO A 635 -29.92 5.99 -16.48
C PRO A 635 -30.71 7.30 -16.55
N LEU A 636 -30.30 8.28 -15.75
CA LEU A 636 -30.89 9.61 -15.68
C LEU A 636 -30.47 10.46 -16.90
N PRO A 637 -31.34 11.36 -17.38
CA PRO A 637 -30.96 12.38 -18.34
C PRO A 637 -29.83 13.25 -17.77
N LEU A 638 -28.77 13.48 -18.54
CA LEU A 638 -27.63 14.33 -18.19
C LEU A 638 -28.05 15.78 -17.89
N THR A 639 -29.17 16.24 -18.45
CA THR A 639 -29.77 17.55 -18.16
C THR A 639 -30.33 17.67 -16.74
N SER A 640 -30.59 16.55 -16.05
CA SER A 640 -31.04 16.52 -14.66
C SER A 640 -29.89 16.49 -13.65
N ILE A 641 -28.64 16.31 -14.13
CA ILE A 641 -27.47 16.20 -13.27
C ILE A 641 -26.96 17.61 -12.92
N PRO A 642 -26.74 17.92 -11.63
CA PRO A 642 -26.20 19.21 -11.21
C PRO A 642 -24.86 19.51 -11.93
N PRO A 643 -24.64 20.74 -12.43
CA PRO A 643 -23.43 21.09 -13.18
C PRO A 643 -22.13 20.80 -12.42
N LEU A 644 -22.12 21.06 -11.11
CA LEU A 644 -21.00 20.71 -10.22
C LEU A 644 -20.71 19.20 -10.26
N VAL A 645 -21.74 18.36 -10.07
CA VAL A 645 -21.59 16.90 -10.08
C VAL A 645 -21.10 16.40 -11.43
N LEU A 646 -21.71 16.87 -12.52
CA LEU A 646 -21.30 16.51 -13.88
C LEU A 646 -19.83 16.88 -14.11
N SER A 647 -19.44 18.12 -13.78
CA SER A 647 -18.09 18.62 -13.99
C SER A 647 -17.05 17.82 -13.21
N GLU A 648 -17.30 17.56 -11.92
CA GLU A 648 -16.37 16.84 -11.06
C GLU A 648 -16.22 15.36 -11.44
N VAL A 649 -17.31 14.69 -11.80
CA VAL A 649 -17.28 13.29 -12.26
C VAL A 649 -16.52 13.17 -13.58
N LEU A 650 -16.80 14.04 -14.55
CA LEU A 650 -16.10 14.02 -15.84
C LEU A 650 -14.62 14.41 -15.69
N ARG A 651 -14.29 15.27 -14.73
CA ARG A 651 -12.91 15.61 -14.39
C ARG A 651 -12.12 14.43 -13.83
N ASP A 652 -12.73 13.62 -12.95
CA ASP A 652 -12.12 12.37 -12.48
C ASP A 652 -11.86 11.41 -13.67
N ILE A 653 -12.81 11.30 -14.61
CA ILE A 653 -12.68 10.41 -15.77
C ILE A 653 -11.62 10.93 -16.75
N ASP A 654 -11.53 12.25 -16.99
CA ASP A 654 -10.45 12.84 -17.80
C ASP A 654 -9.08 12.56 -17.17
N LEU A 655 -8.96 12.61 -15.83
CA LEU A 655 -7.74 12.19 -15.14
C LEU A 655 -7.42 10.72 -15.40
N PHE A 656 -8.42 9.84 -15.33
CA PHE A 656 -8.23 8.41 -15.58
C PHE A 656 -7.72 8.17 -17.00
N VAL A 657 -8.44 8.67 -18.01
CA VAL A 657 -8.08 8.52 -19.42
C VAL A 657 -6.74 9.18 -19.70
N GLY A 658 -6.54 10.43 -19.30
CA GLY A 658 -5.33 11.19 -19.58
C GLY A 658 -4.07 10.59 -18.97
N VAL A 659 -4.14 10.04 -17.76
CA VAL A 659 -2.94 9.49 -17.09
C VAL A 659 -2.69 8.03 -17.46
N SER A 660 -3.73 7.24 -17.74
CA SER A 660 -3.59 5.80 -18.01
C SER A 660 -3.64 5.41 -19.48
N SER A 661 -3.95 6.34 -20.40
CA SER A 661 -3.95 6.06 -21.84
C SER A 661 -2.56 5.68 -22.34
N ILE A 662 -2.50 4.65 -23.19
CA ILE A 662 -1.27 4.29 -23.92
C ILE A 662 -0.86 5.39 -24.91
N GLY A 663 -1.79 6.24 -25.37
CA GLY A 663 -1.53 7.33 -26.31
C GLY A 663 -0.64 8.45 -25.77
N ASN A 664 -0.43 8.53 -24.45
CA ASN A 664 0.50 9.46 -23.81
C ASN A 664 1.86 8.85 -23.49
N ASP A 665 2.09 7.58 -23.83
CA ASP A 665 3.39 6.95 -23.60
C ASP A 665 4.37 7.28 -24.73
N PRO A 666 5.44 8.04 -24.46
CA PRO A 666 6.39 8.43 -25.50
C PRO A 666 7.17 7.25 -26.10
N THR A 667 7.17 6.09 -25.44
CA THR A 667 7.87 4.86 -25.88
C THR A 667 7.02 3.95 -26.75
N TRP A 668 5.74 4.27 -26.95
CA TRP A 668 4.78 3.41 -27.65
C TRP A 668 4.69 3.65 -29.17
N GLN A 669 5.71 4.28 -29.76
CA GLN A 669 5.72 4.65 -31.19
C GLN A 669 5.60 3.43 -32.10
N ASP A 670 6.25 2.31 -31.73
CA ASP A 670 6.18 1.08 -32.49
C ASP A 670 4.85 0.33 -32.30
N GLY A 671 4.08 0.63 -31.24
CA GLY A 671 2.83 -0.07 -30.90
C GLY A 671 3.01 -1.23 -29.90
N GLY A 672 4.20 -1.43 -29.34
CA GLY A 672 4.50 -2.64 -28.56
C GLY A 672 4.58 -3.90 -29.44
N PRO A 673 4.36 -5.11 -28.87
CA PRO A 673 4.44 -6.37 -29.63
C PRO A 673 3.56 -6.34 -30.88
N ASP A 674 4.16 -6.67 -32.03
CA ASP A 674 3.54 -6.69 -33.37
C ASP A 674 2.94 -5.36 -33.86
N GLY A 675 3.26 -4.25 -33.19
CA GLY A 675 2.82 -2.91 -33.54
C GLY A 675 1.33 -2.62 -33.31
N ARG A 676 0.71 -3.31 -32.36
CA ARG A 676 -0.69 -3.07 -31.94
C ARG A 676 -0.90 -1.62 -31.48
N PHE A 677 -2.09 -1.07 -31.71
CA PHE A 677 -2.49 0.29 -31.27
C PHE A 677 -1.64 1.46 -31.82
N ARG A 678 -0.76 1.26 -32.80
CA ARG A 678 0.06 2.34 -33.39
C ARG A 678 -0.79 3.49 -33.96
N GLU A 679 -1.89 3.15 -34.63
CA GLU A 679 -2.85 4.14 -35.16
C GLU A 679 -3.54 4.93 -34.05
N TYR A 680 -3.98 4.23 -32.98
CA TYR A 680 -4.56 4.87 -31.80
C TYR A 680 -3.57 5.81 -31.11
N TRP A 681 -2.32 5.36 -30.92
CA TRP A 681 -1.28 6.18 -30.31
C TRP A 681 -1.03 7.45 -31.12
N THR A 682 -0.96 7.33 -32.44
CA THR A 682 -0.74 8.48 -33.34
C THR A 682 -1.91 9.45 -33.30
N SER A 683 -3.15 8.94 -33.40
CA SER A 683 -4.35 9.77 -33.41
C SER A 683 -4.60 10.47 -32.08
N TYR A 684 -4.35 9.79 -30.95
CA TYR A 684 -4.48 10.37 -29.62
C TYR A 684 -3.32 11.33 -29.30
N GLY A 685 -2.08 10.90 -29.57
CA GLY A 685 -0.86 11.62 -29.21
C GLY A 685 -0.70 12.97 -29.90
N PHE A 686 -1.36 13.19 -31.04
CA PHE A 686 -1.37 14.46 -31.78
C PHE A 686 -2.79 14.94 -32.12
N GLY A 687 -3.81 14.38 -31.46
CA GLY A 687 -5.23 14.66 -31.69
C GLY A 687 -5.69 16.00 -31.12
N ASP A 688 -7.00 16.16 -30.93
CA ASP A 688 -7.54 17.39 -30.33
C ASP A 688 -7.25 17.48 -28.83
N LEU A 689 -7.23 18.71 -28.32
CA LEU A 689 -6.91 18.96 -26.91
C LEU A 689 -8.08 18.56 -26.00
N THR A 690 -7.79 17.70 -25.01
CA THR A 690 -8.69 17.47 -23.89
C THR A 690 -8.89 18.74 -23.05
N GLN A 691 -9.91 18.77 -22.19
CA GLN A 691 -10.20 19.94 -21.33
C GLN A 691 -9.01 20.31 -20.44
N SER A 692 -8.33 19.31 -19.87
CA SER A 692 -7.08 19.49 -19.13
C SER A 692 -5.98 20.13 -19.98
N ALA A 693 -5.86 19.75 -21.25
CA ALA A 693 -4.86 20.29 -22.16
C ALA A 693 -5.21 21.71 -22.65
N GLN A 694 -6.48 22.04 -22.81
CA GLN A 694 -6.95 23.40 -23.10
C GLN A 694 -6.65 24.36 -21.94
N THR A 695 -6.93 23.93 -20.70
CA THR A 695 -6.57 24.69 -19.49
C THR A 695 -5.07 24.95 -19.42
N ARG A 696 -4.26 23.95 -19.77
CA ARG A 696 -2.80 24.08 -19.86
C ARG A 696 -2.35 25.05 -20.94
N ARG A 697 -3.01 25.05 -22.11
CA ARG A 697 -2.74 26.00 -23.20
C ARG A 697 -2.93 27.44 -22.71
N THR A 698 -4.09 27.76 -22.11
CA THR A 698 -4.37 29.09 -21.56
C THR A 698 -3.34 29.51 -20.50
N LEU A 699 -2.87 28.55 -19.69
CA LEU A 699 -1.81 28.83 -18.73
C LEU A 699 -0.47 29.14 -19.41
N LEU A 700 -0.08 28.35 -20.43
CA LEU A 700 1.17 28.57 -21.16
C LEU A 700 1.17 29.90 -21.90
N GLU A 701 0.03 30.39 -22.40
CA GLU A 701 -0.10 31.73 -23.00
C GLU A 701 0.35 32.84 -22.04
N ARG A 702 0.13 32.66 -20.73
CA ARG A 702 0.53 33.61 -19.68
C ARG A 702 1.96 33.37 -19.18
N LEU A 703 2.37 32.10 -19.06
CA LEU A 703 3.67 31.74 -18.51
C LEU A 703 4.83 32.00 -19.48
N ILE A 704 4.68 31.61 -20.76
CA ILE A 704 5.78 31.65 -21.74
C ILE A 704 6.42 33.04 -21.87
N PRO A 705 5.67 34.16 -21.95
CA PRO A 705 6.26 35.50 -22.03
C PRO A 705 7.17 35.87 -20.86
N ARG A 706 7.03 35.18 -19.71
CA ARG A 706 7.82 35.41 -18.50
C ARG A 706 9.05 34.49 -18.41
N LEU A 707 9.22 33.56 -19.35
CA LEU A 707 10.33 32.60 -19.38
C LEU A 707 11.52 33.14 -20.16
N ALA A 708 12.72 32.66 -19.82
CA ALA A 708 13.96 33.02 -20.52
C ALA A 708 13.97 32.61 -22.01
N ILE A 709 13.07 31.70 -22.43
CA ILE A 709 12.94 31.19 -23.80
C ILE A 709 11.79 31.85 -24.58
N ALA A 710 11.23 32.96 -24.09
CA ALA A 710 10.06 33.60 -24.67
C ALA A 710 10.21 33.93 -26.17
N ASP A 711 11.38 34.43 -26.58
CA ASP A 711 11.70 34.79 -27.97
C ASP A 711 11.89 33.57 -28.90
N ARG A 712 11.91 32.37 -28.33
CA ARG A 712 12.03 31.08 -29.04
C ARG A 712 10.72 30.29 -29.04
N CYS A 713 9.67 30.79 -28.40
CA CYS A 713 8.43 30.04 -28.20
C CYS A 713 7.21 30.74 -28.81
N THR A 714 6.40 29.97 -29.55
CA THR A 714 5.10 30.43 -30.07
C THR A 714 4.04 29.37 -29.82
N LEU A 715 2.87 29.76 -29.32
CA LEU A 715 1.73 28.86 -29.18
C LEU A 715 0.84 28.95 -30.42
N GLU A 716 0.63 27.81 -31.10
CA GLU A 716 -0.20 27.74 -32.30
C GLU A 716 -1.09 26.50 -32.25
N GLY A 717 -2.42 26.71 -32.27
CA GLY A 717 -3.40 25.63 -32.15
C GLY A 717 -3.17 24.76 -30.92
N ARG A 718 -2.83 23.49 -31.17
CA ARG A 718 -2.59 22.43 -30.17
C ARG A 718 -1.12 22.18 -29.83
N PHE A 719 -0.21 23.02 -30.33
CA PHE A 719 1.22 22.86 -30.17
C PHE A 719 1.89 24.10 -29.54
N LEU A 720 2.93 23.83 -28.75
CA LEU A 720 3.97 24.80 -28.43
C LEU A 720 5.12 24.63 -29.40
N HIS A 721 5.36 25.63 -30.23
CA HIS A 721 6.48 25.69 -31.15
C HIS A 721 7.70 26.23 -30.41
N VAL A 722 8.85 25.56 -30.53
CA VAL A 722 10.10 25.90 -29.87
C VAL A 722 11.20 25.92 -30.93
N ARG A 723 11.82 27.08 -31.14
CA ARG A 723 12.95 27.25 -32.06
C ARG A 723 14.26 26.98 -31.33
N GLY A 724 14.92 25.86 -31.66
CA GLY A 724 16.30 25.59 -31.27
C GLY A 724 17.31 26.09 -32.31
N GLU A 725 18.59 25.75 -32.12
CA GLU A 725 19.69 26.02 -33.06
C GLU A 725 19.81 24.94 -34.14
N ARG A 726 19.43 23.68 -33.83
CA ARG A 726 19.48 22.54 -34.76
C ARG A 726 18.17 22.39 -35.53
N HIS A 727 17.04 22.43 -34.83
CA HIS A 727 15.70 22.26 -35.42
C HIS A 727 14.64 23.16 -34.79
N THR A 728 13.48 23.24 -35.44
CA THR A 728 12.25 23.74 -34.81
C THR A 728 11.42 22.56 -34.34
N TYR A 729 10.86 22.65 -33.14
CA TYR A 729 10.13 21.57 -32.49
C TYR A 729 8.70 21.99 -32.21
N ARG A 730 7.76 21.06 -32.30
CA ARG A 730 6.35 21.26 -31.94
C ARG A 730 5.97 20.27 -30.86
N ILE A 731 5.68 20.76 -29.67
CA ILE A 731 5.31 19.97 -28.50
C ILE A 731 3.79 19.97 -28.37
N HIS A 732 3.15 18.80 -28.46
CA HIS A 732 1.70 18.69 -28.31
C HIS A 732 1.29 18.98 -26.87
N LEU A 733 0.30 19.86 -26.67
CA LEU A 733 -0.05 20.36 -25.32
C LEU A 733 -0.81 19.33 -24.45
N GLY A 734 -1.37 18.28 -25.07
CA GLY A 734 -2.05 17.19 -24.38
C GLY A 734 -1.12 16.06 -23.94
N SER A 735 -0.29 15.58 -24.86
CA SER A 735 0.55 14.38 -24.68
C SER A 735 2.01 14.70 -24.34
N GLY A 736 2.46 15.93 -24.62
CA GLY A 736 3.88 16.30 -24.56
C GLY A 736 4.74 15.65 -25.65
N ASN A 737 4.14 14.96 -26.64
CA ASN A 737 4.87 14.37 -27.77
C ASN A 737 5.45 15.45 -28.67
N ILE A 738 6.62 15.20 -29.25
CA ILE A 738 7.40 16.18 -29.99
C ILE A 738 7.49 15.79 -31.46
N LEU A 739 7.24 16.76 -32.34
CA LEU A 739 7.50 16.65 -33.78
C LEU A 739 8.58 17.67 -34.16
N MET A 740 9.55 17.26 -34.98
CA MET A 740 10.55 18.15 -35.56
C MET A 740 10.07 18.68 -36.91
N SER A 741 10.30 19.97 -37.15
CA SER A 741 9.98 20.65 -38.40
C SER A 741 11.28 21.07 -39.12
N PRO A 742 11.32 21.01 -40.47
CA PRO A 742 10.28 20.48 -41.37
C PRO A 742 10.23 18.94 -41.40
N GLY A 743 9.06 18.36 -41.74
CA GLY A 743 8.91 16.91 -42.00
C GLY A 743 8.18 16.10 -40.91
N ASP A 744 7.79 16.74 -39.81
CA ASP A 744 6.97 16.18 -38.74
C ASP A 744 7.50 14.83 -38.20
N ARG A 745 8.82 14.70 -38.16
CA ARG A 745 9.50 13.51 -37.62
C ARG A 745 9.36 13.50 -36.10
N TYR A 746 8.88 12.39 -35.55
CA TYR A 746 8.74 12.22 -34.11
C TYR A 746 10.11 12.24 -33.40
N LEU A 747 10.17 12.93 -32.26
CA LEU A 747 11.33 12.94 -31.35
C LEU A 747 10.91 12.35 -29.99
N CYS A 748 11.48 11.20 -29.63
CA CYS A 748 11.23 10.56 -28.35
C CYS A 748 12.16 11.13 -27.28
N ILE A 749 11.59 11.82 -26.28
CA ILE A 749 12.28 12.25 -25.07
C ILE A 749 11.51 11.72 -23.86
N VAL A 750 12.15 10.80 -23.12
CA VAL A 750 11.59 10.20 -21.91
C VAL A 750 11.94 11.07 -20.70
N PRO A 751 10.96 11.61 -19.96
CA PRO A 751 11.21 12.35 -18.74
C PRO A 751 11.85 11.46 -17.67
N LYS A 752 12.76 12.00 -16.87
CA LYS A 752 13.26 11.30 -15.67
C LYS A 752 12.11 11.04 -14.69
N THR A 753 12.16 9.91 -13.99
CA THR A 753 11.07 9.37 -13.14
C THR A 753 10.64 10.30 -11.98
N ASN A 754 11.43 11.32 -11.67
CA ASN A 754 11.08 12.46 -10.82
C ASN A 754 11.70 13.71 -11.46
N PRO A 755 10.95 14.51 -12.24
CA PRO A 755 11.43 15.83 -12.60
C PRO A 755 11.66 16.63 -11.31
N GLU A 756 12.82 17.27 -11.19
CA GLU A 756 13.10 18.20 -10.09
C GLU A 756 11.97 19.24 -10.01
N PRO A 757 11.52 19.63 -8.79
CA PRO A 757 10.54 20.70 -8.66
C PRO A 757 11.05 21.93 -9.40
N HIS A 758 10.17 22.52 -10.23
CA HIS A 758 10.48 23.62 -11.13
C HIS A 758 11.39 24.65 -10.46
N GLN A 759 12.64 24.76 -10.93
CA GLN A 759 13.59 25.77 -10.47
C GLN A 759 13.35 27.15 -11.12
N HIS A 760 12.28 27.32 -11.90
CA HIS A 760 12.08 28.46 -12.77
C HIS A 760 10.69 29.09 -12.57
N GLY A 761 10.61 30.05 -11.65
CA GLY A 761 9.49 31.00 -11.54
C GLY A 761 8.24 30.52 -10.81
N TYR A 762 7.29 31.45 -10.67
CA TYR A 762 5.96 31.24 -10.10
C TYR A 762 5.12 30.31 -10.99
N LEU A 763 4.42 29.34 -10.37
CA LEU A 763 3.36 28.55 -10.99
C LEU A 763 2.06 28.75 -10.19
N PRO A 764 0.90 28.82 -10.85
CA PRO A 764 -0.36 29.09 -10.16
C PRO A 764 -0.89 27.92 -9.33
N PHE A 765 -0.40 26.70 -9.55
CA PHE A 765 -0.80 25.53 -8.76
C PHE A 765 0.23 24.40 -8.79
N GLU A 766 0.15 23.53 -7.78
CA GLU A 766 0.94 22.29 -7.69
C GLU A 766 0.31 21.13 -8.48
N GLY A 767 1.12 20.12 -8.85
CA GLY A 767 0.62 18.79 -9.24
C GLY A 767 0.38 18.51 -10.74
N ASP A 768 0.49 19.48 -11.66
CA ASP A 768 0.36 19.20 -13.11
C ASP A 768 1.68 18.72 -13.72
N ARG A 769 1.86 17.40 -13.70
CA ARG A 769 3.05 16.73 -14.24
C ARG A 769 3.23 16.95 -15.74
N MET A 770 2.16 17.06 -16.51
CA MET A 770 2.27 17.20 -17.97
C MET A 770 2.72 18.61 -18.35
N LEU A 771 2.22 19.64 -17.65
CA LEU A 771 2.78 21.00 -17.77
C LEU A 771 4.27 21.00 -17.47
N ALA A 772 4.67 20.28 -16.41
CA ALA A 772 6.07 20.17 -16.03
C ALA A 772 6.94 19.58 -17.14
N VAL A 773 6.46 18.49 -17.75
CA VAL A 773 7.11 17.80 -18.87
C VAL A 773 7.21 18.71 -20.09
N ILE A 774 6.14 19.43 -20.45
CA ILE A 774 6.13 20.35 -21.59
C ILE A 774 7.14 21.48 -21.40
N LEU A 775 7.15 22.13 -20.23
CA LEU A 775 8.10 23.20 -19.92
C LEU A 775 9.56 22.70 -19.90
N SER A 776 9.81 21.52 -19.31
CA SER A 776 11.14 20.92 -19.30
C SER A 776 11.64 20.58 -20.71
N LYS A 777 10.78 20.02 -21.57
CA LYS A 777 11.07 19.76 -22.98
C LYS A 777 11.33 21.06 -23.73
N ALA A 778 10.50 22.09 -23.52
CA ALA A 778 10.68 23.38 -24.18
C ALA A 778 12.03 24.03 -23.83
N MET A 779 12.42 24.03 -22.56
CA MET A 779 13.72 24.56 -22.13
C MET A 779 14.90 23.78 -22.71
N LEU A 780 14.82 22.44 -22.71
CA LEU A 780 15.85 21.58 -23.29
C LEU A 780 16.02 21.82 -24.80
N LEU A 781 14.90 21.92 -25.52
CA LEU A 781 14.86 22.05 -26.99
C LEU A 781 15.18 23.48 -27.46
N ALA A 782 14.92 24.48 -26.64
CA ALA A 782 15.34 25.85 -26.92
C ALA A 782 16.88 26.00 -26.92
N ASP A 783 17.60 25.11 -26.23
CA ASP A 783 19.08 25.06 -26.15
C ASP A 783 19.62 23.71 -26.70
N ASP A 784 19.03 23.25 -27.81
CA ASP A 784 19.32 21.94 -28.42
C ASP A 784 20.79 21.73 -28.82
N ALA A 785 21.56 22.81 -29.03
CA ALA A 785 23.00 22.76 -29.29
C ALA A 785 23.78 22.12 -28.13
N ARG A 786 23.32 22.30 -26.88
CA ARG A 786 23.99 21.81 -25.67
C ARG A 786 23.54 20.42 -25.22
N ILE A 787 22.63 19.78 -25.95
CA ILE A 787 22.20 18.41 -25.65
C ILE A 787 23.40 17.47 -25.85
N THR A 788 23.77 16.73 -24.80
CA THR A 788 24.85 15.73 -24.84
C THR A 788 24.35 14.29 -24.78
N ASP A 789 23.06 14.08 -24.51
CA ASP A 789 22.45 12.76 -24.41
C ASP A 789 22.42 12.08 -25.78
N GLN A 790 23.16 10.97 -25.91
CA GLN A 790 23.29 10.25 -27.18
C GLN A 790 21.96 9.68 -27.68
N ALA A 791 21.03 9.32 -26.79
CA ALA A 791 19.72 8.80 -27.19
C ALA A 791 18.86 9.88 -27.86
N ILE A 792 19.05 11.15 -27.50
CA ILE A 792 18.37 12.29 -28.15
C ILE A 792 19.14 12.69 -29.41
N LEU A 793 20.46 12.80 -29.33
CA LEU A 793 21.32 13.23 -30.44
C LEU A 793 21.23 12.32 -31.67
N SER A 794 21.02 11.01 -31.51
CA SER A 794 20.84 10.11 -32.64
C SER A 794 19.52 10.30 -33.39
N GLN A 795 18.57 11.05 -32.82
CA GLN A 795 17.25 11.33 -33.42
C GLN A 795 17.16 12.73 -34.05
N LEU A 796 18.04 13.67 -33.67
CA LEU A 796 18.14 15.02 -34.24
C LEU A 796 18.93 14.94 -35.55
#